data_AF-A0A7K8NIR8-F1
#
_entry.id   AF-A0A7K8NIR8-F1
#
_cell.length_a   1.000
_cell.length_b   1.000
_cell.length_c   1.000
_cell.angle_alpha   90.00
_cell.angle_beta   90.00
_cell.angle_gamma   90.00
#
_symmetry.space_group_name_H-M   'P 1'
#
loop_
_entity.id
_entity.type
_entity.pdbx_description
1 polymer ?
#
loop_
_entity_poly.entity_id
_entity_poly.type
_entity_poly.pdbx_seq_one_letter_code
_entity_poly.pdbx_strand_id
1 'polypeptide(L)'
;QLRAQNQVLKKGVVDEQANSASLKEQLKMKDQSLRKLQQEMDSLTFRNQQLAKRVELLQDELALSEARGKKNKKSGESSSQLSQEQKSVFNEDLQKKIEENERLHILFFEADEQHKRLEAELRSRLEVLETDAAQHQAVVDSLTRKYMDTIEKLQNDKAKLEIKSQTLEREAKDCRLRTEECQQQLKNLQAALGSRLEESLCIINEKVPFNDTRSNRYNALNVPLHNRRYQLKLRDLAGQALAFVQDLVTALLNFHTYTEQKVQIFPVDSATDTISPLNQKFSQYLHENASYVRPLEEGMLHLFESITEDTVTVLVRFLGFSLEKDLHSTKILMLLFSFQETAVKLKAFAEHLSSYLCFLRKILPYQLKSLEEECESSLCTAALRARNMELHRDMKKLTAVFEKLHTYISLLALPSTKPEGGLRTNYSFVFTNIAASLHGFHDILKDISKHYSQKATLEQEVPTATQKLITTNDCILSSVVALTNGVGKITSFFSNNLDHFTASLSYGPKGGTEFISPLSAECMLQYKKKAAAYVKSLKKPCSDSVPYEEALANRRVLLSSTESREGLAQQVQQSLEKIAKLEQEKEHWMLEAQLAKIKLEKENQKLKYSFSGHLAETIQERSVLPNVTEQKKEEATEKSQREPVKSTSLVSDSFLQERREKTFIWKRLLGSTAPDNESREDLIKNHYMARIAELTSHLQLADSKSVHFHAECRALAKRLALAEKSKESLMEELKLGSQNISRLQASKILNGIADTLHRVMDELMTTKRSYEDQLSMMSDHLCSMNETLTKQREEIDTLKMSSK
;
A
#
# COMPACT_ATOMS: atom_id res chain seq x y z
N GLN A 1 -3.02 -11.06 -27.34
CA GLN A 1 -4.48 -11.08 -27.09
C GLN A 1 -5.28 -9.96 -27.78
N LEU A 2 -4.92 -8.67 -27.66
CA LEU A 2 -5.79 -7.51 -28.00
C LEU A 2 -6.63 -7.59 -29.29
N ARG A 3 -6.08 -8.07 -30.42
CA ARG A 3 -6.85 -8.22 -31.69
C ARG A 3 -8.05 -9.16 -31.55
N ALA A 4 -7.92 -10.27 -30.81
CA ALA A 4 -9.01 -11.22 -30.60
C ALA A 4 -10.10 -10.64 -29.69
N GLN A 5 -9.72 -9.92 -28.62
CA GLN A 5 -10.68 -9.20 -27.77
C GLN A 5 -11.44 -8.13 -28.56
N ASN A 6 -10.77 -7.44 -29.49
CA ASN A 6 -11.42 -6.48 -30.39
C ASN A 6 -12.44 -7.14 -31.33
N GLN A 7 -12.16 -8.34 -31.87
CA GLN A 7 -13.13 -9.09 -32.67
C GLN A 7 -14.34 -9.55 -31.85
N VAL A 8 -14.14 -10.03 -30.62
CA VAL A 8 -15.24 -10.42 -29.72
C VAL A 8 -16.12 -9.21 -29.36
N LEU A 9 -15.51 -8.08 -28.98
CA LEU A 9 -16.24 -6.84 -28.69
C LEU A 9 -17.00 -6.32 -29.92
N LYS A 10 -16.36 -6.31 -31.10
CA LYS A 10 -17.01 -5.88 -32.35
C LYS A 10 -18.18 -6.79 -32.72
N LYS A 11 -18.08 -8.12 -32.47
CA LYS A 11 -19.21 -9.03 -32.65
C LYS A 11 -20.34 -8.73 -31.66
N GLY A 12 -20.04 -8.61 -30.36
CA GLY A 12 -21.05 -8.29 -29.34
C GLY A 12 -21.81 -6.99 -29.62
N VAL A 13 -21.14 -5.96 -30.13
CA VAL A 13 -21.80 -4.71 -30.55
C VAL A 13 -22.74 -4.91 -31.75
N VAL A 14 -22.38 -5.77 -32.72
CA VAL A 14 -23.25 -6.08 -33.87
C VAL A 14 -24.45 -6.94 -33.45
N ASP A 15 -24.22 -7.96 -32.63
CA ASP A 15 -25.27 -8.84 -32.10
C ASP A 15 -26.29 -8.02 -31.27
N GLU A 16 -25.82 -7.07 -30.45
CA GLU A 16 -26.70 -6.21 -29.64
C GLU A 16 -27.42 -5.13 -30.47
N GLN A 17 -26.78 -4.61 -31.53
CA GLN A 17 -27.47 -3.74 -32.50
C GLN A 17 -28.59 -4.48 -33.24
N ALA A 18 -28.40 -5.77 -33.57
CA ALA A 18 -29.43 -6.61 -34.17
C ALA A 18 -30.59 -6.89 -33.19
N ASN A 19 -30.28 -7.19 -31.92
CA ASN A 19 -31.29 -7.33 -30.85
C ASN A 19 -32.11 -6.04 -30.67
N SER A 20 -31.43 -4.89 -30.61
CA SER A 20 -32.07 -3.58 -30.46
C SER A 20 -32.99 -3.25 -31.65
N ALA A 21 -32.58 -3.57 -32.88
CA ALA A 21 -33.43 -3.43 -34.07
C ALA A 21 -34.67 -4.34 -34.01
N SER A 22 -34.50 -5.62 -33.63
CA SER A 22 -35.60 -6.58 -33.47
C SER A 22 -36.62 -6.13 -32.42
N LEU A 23 -36.16 -5.69 -31.25
CA LEU A 23 -37.02 -5.14 -30.19
C LEU A 23 -37.78 -3.89 -30.65
N LYS A 24 -37.13 -3.00 -31.42
CA LYS A 24 -37.75 -1.79 -31.97
C LYS A 24 -38.84 -2.11 -33.00
N GLU A 25 -38.67 -3.18 -33.80
CA GLU A 25 -39.69 -3.63 -34.75
C GLU A 25 -40.87 -4.31 -34.02
N GLN A 26 -40.61 -5.13 -33.00
CA GLN A 26 -41.65 -5.71 -32.15
C GLN A 26 -42.47 -4.63 -31.42
N LEU A 27 -41.82 -3.56 -30.95
CA LEU A 27 -42.49 -2.44 -30.28
C LEU A 27 -43.41 -1.69 -31.24
N LYS A 28 -42.97 -1.39 -32.48
CA LYS A 28 -43.87 -0.85 -33.53
C LYS A 28 -45.09 -1.75 -33.78
N MET A 29 -44.89 -3.07 -33.86
CA MET A 29 -45.99 -4.02 -34.09
C MET A 29 -46.99 -4.05 -32.91
N LYS A 30 -46.50 -3.90 -31.67
CA LYS A 30 -47.36 -3.74 -30.49
C LYS A 30 -48.11 -2.40 -30.48
N ASP A 31 -47.45 -1.30 -30.84
CA ASP A 31 -48.08 0.02 -31.00
C ASP A 31 -49.18 0.01 -32.08
N GLN A 32 -48.95 -0.65 -33.21
CA GLN A 32 -49.97 -0.79 -34.26
C GLN A 32 -51.16 -1.64 -33.79
N SER A 33 -50.91 -2.71 -33.03
CA SER A 33 -51.96 -3.54 -32.45
C SER A 33 -52.79 -2.78 -31.42
N LEU A 34 -52.14 -2.02 -30.52
CA LEU A 34 -52.81 -1.15 -29.55
C LEU A 34 -53.70 -0.09 -30.21
N ARG A 35 -53.25 0.53 -31.32
CA ARG A 35 -54.08 1.49 -32.06
C ARG A 35 -55.32 0.85 -32.70
N LYS A 36 -55.23 -0.40 -33.17
CA LYS A 36 -56.40 -1.15 -33.68
C LYS A 36 -57.38 -1.47 -32.54
N LEU A 37 -56.89 -2.02 -31.43
CA LEU A 37 -57.72 -2.31 -30.25
C LEU A 37 -58.38 -1.06 -29.68
N GLN A 38 -57.70 0.10 -29.70
CA GLN A 38 -58.31 1.38 -29.33
C GLN A 38 -59.44 1.77 -30.29
N GLN A 39 -59.22 1.70 -31.62
CA GLN A 39 -60.26 1.98 -32.62
C GLN A 39 -61.46 1.02 -32.51
N GLU A 40 -61.23 -0.25 -32.18
CA GLU A 40 -62.28 -1.23 -31.89
C GLU A 40 -63.05 -0.86 -30.61
N MET A 41 -62.34 -0.46 -29.53
CA MET A 41 -62.96 -0.01 -28.28
C MET A 41 -63.77 1.28 -28.46
N ASP A 42 -63.28 2.24 -29.24
CA ASP A 42 -63.97 3.49 -29.54
C ASP A 42 -65.23 3.23 -30.38
N SER A 43 -65.15 2.32 -31.36
CA SER A 43 -66.28 1.85 -32.19
C SER A 43 -67.35 1.10 -31.38
N LEU A 44 -66.94 0.24 -30.46
CA LEU A 44 -67.84 -0.43 -29.51
C LEU A 44 -68.48 0.57 -28.54
N THR A 45 -67.72 1.56 -28.07
CA THR A 45 -68.22 2.64 -27.19
C THR A 45 -69.27 3.48 -27.92
N PHE A 46 -69.03 3.83 -29.19
CA PHE A 46 -70.01 4.54 -30.02
C PHE A 46 -71.30 3.73 -30.23
N ARG A 47 -71.19 2.43 -30.55
CA ARG A 47 -72.36 1.53 -30.65
C ARG A 47 -73.12 1.40 -29.34
N ASN A 48 -72.42 1.28 -28.21
CA ASN A 48 -73.05 1.19 -26.90
C ASN A 48 -73.74 2.50 -26.51
N GLN A 49 -73.20 3.66 -26.85
CA GLN A 49 -73.86 4.96 -26.68
C GLN A 49 -75.10 5.09 -27.60
N GLN A 50 -75.05 4.57 -28.82
CA GLN A 50 -76.20 4.55 -29.74
C GLN A 50 -77.31 3.60 -29.24
N LEU A 51 -76.95 2.45 -28.68
CA LEU A 51 -77.88 1.53 -28.04
C LEU A 51 -78.49 2.13 -26.76
N ALA A 52 -77.67 2.76 -25.90
CA ALA A 52 -78.15 3.43 -24.69
C ALA A 52 -79.20 4.48 -25.00
N LYS A 53 -78.96 5.37 -25.97
CA LYS A 53 -79.94 6.38 -26.43
C LYS A 53 -81.20 5.77 -27.03
N ARG A 54 -81.12 4.58 -27.65
CA ARG A 54 -82.30 3.88 -28.16
C ARG A 54 -83.10 3.21 -27.05
N VAL A 55 -82.45 2.72 -26.00
CA VAL A 55 -83.10 2.19 -24.79
C VAL A 55 -83.75 3.32 -24.00
N GLU A 56 -83.08 4.46 -23.85
CA GLU A 56 -83.59 5.69 -23.23
C GLU A 56 -84.89 6.17 -23.90
N LEU A 57 -84.90 6.30 -25.24
CA LEU A 57 -86.11 6.63 -26.01
C LEU A 57 -87.23 5.59 -25.87
N LEU A 58 -86.91 4.29 -25.84
CA LEU A 58 -87.90 3.23 -25.64
C LEU A 58 -88.45 3.21 -24.21
N GLN A 59 -87.68 3.66 -23.21
CA GLN A 59 -88.13 3.82 -21.83
C GLN A 59 -89.05 5.04 -21.67
N ASP A 60 -88.76 6.15 -22.36
CA ASP A 60 -89.67 7.31 -22.44
C ASP A 60 -90.99 6.95 -23.14
N GLU A 61 -90.95 6.20 -24.25
CA GLU A 61 -92.16 5.69 -24.92
C GLU A 61 -92.98 4.74 -24.02
N LEU A 62 -92.33 3.90 -23.21
CA LEU A 62 -93.02 3.03 -22.25
C LEU A 62 -93.67 3.83 -21.11
N ALA A 63 -92.95 4.80 -20.55
CA ALA A 63 -93.42 5.65 -19.45
C ALA A 63 -94.64 6.52 -19.86
N LEU A 64 -94.72 6.92 -21.14
CA LEU A 64 -95.89 7.58 -21.72
C LEU A 64 -97.09 6.63 -21.91
N SER A 65 -96.85 5.32 -22.06
CA SER A 65 -97.88 4.30 -22.26
C SER A 65 -98.57 3.88 -20.95
N GLU A 66 -97.82 3.68 -19.87
CA GLU A 66 -98.35 3.14 -18.59
C GLU A 66 -99.26 4.11 -17.81
N ALA A 67 -99.43 5.36 -18.27
CA ALA A 67 -100.18 6.42 -17.58
C ALA A 67 -101.73 6.29 -17.61
N ARG A 68 -102.33 5.14 -17.96
CA ARG A 68 -103.80 4.98 -18.12
C ARG A 68 -104.41 3.65 -17.59
N GLY A 69 -104.98 3.66 -16.36
CA GLY A 69 -106.08 2.72 -15.96
C GLY A 69 -106.11 2.20 -14.50
N LYS A 70 -107.30 2.08 -13.86
CA LYS A 70 -107.56 1.45 -12.51
C LYS A 70 -109.06 1.37 -12.10
N LYS A 71 -109.58 0.26 -11.48
CA LYS A 71 -110.60 0.15 -10.33
C LYS A 71 -111.49 -1.16 -10.25
N ASN A 72 -111.91 -1.57 -9.01
CA ASN A 72 -113.09 -2.43 -8.55
C ASN A 72 -113.05 -4.02 -8.56
N LYS A 73 -113.90 -4.87 -7.88
CA LYS A 73 -114.65 -4.85 -6.55
C LYS A 73 -115.52 -6.15 -6.17
N LYS A 74 -115.13 -6.95 -5.14
CA LYS A 74 -115.89 -7.65 -4.00
C LYS A 74 -117.06 -8.74 -4.12
N SER A 75 -117.03 -9.80 -3.24
CA SER A 75 -118.14 -10.40 -2.36
C SER A 75 -118.80 -11.84 -2.56
N GLY A 76 -119.12 -12.64 -1.48
CA GLY A 76 -120.12 -13.80 -1.42
C GLY A 76 -119.96 -14.96 -0.34
N GLU A 77 -121.05 -15.60 0.24
CA GLU A 77 -121.04 -16.66 1.35
C GLU A 77 -122.40 -17.47 1.59
N SER A 78 -122.51 -18.61 2.36
CA SER A 78 -123.76 -19.44 2.69
C SER A 78 -123.66 -20.52 3.87
N SER A 79 -124.73 -21.28 4.30
CA SER A 79 -124.81 -22.13 5.57
C SER A 79 -125.90 -23.29 5.71
N SER A 80 -125.88 -24.13 6.81
CA SER A 80 -126.97 -24.97 7.50
C SER A 80 -127.20 -26.50 7.14
N GLN A 81 -127.88 -27.48 7.85
CA GLN A 81 -128.45 -27.71 9.25
C GLN A 81 -129.03 -29.18 9.59
N LEU A 82 -129.34 -29.51 10.89
CA LEU A 82 -130.48 -30.32 11.53
C LEU A 82 -130.53 -31.85 11.98
N SER A 83 -131.06 -32.06 13.23
CA SER A 83 -132.00 -33.09 13.83
C SER A 83 -131.70 -34.57 14.21
N GLN A 84 -132.59 -35.16 15.06
CA GLN A 84 -132.23 -35.89 16.30
C GLN A 84 -133.25 -36.99 16.77
N GLU A 85 -132.92 -38.29 16.66
CA GLU A 85 -133.77 -39.39 17.22
C GLU A 85 -132.98 -40.60 17.79
N GLN A 86 -131.66 -40.69 17.58
CA GLN A 86 -130.85 -41.92 17.74
C GLN A 86 -130.47 -42.34 19.18
N LYS A 87 -131.08 -41.76 20.22
CA LYS A 87 -130.51 -41.72 21.59
C LYS A 87 -130.29 -43.06 22.31
N SER A 88 -130.95 -44.15 21.93
CA SER A 88 -130.81 -45.45 22.64
C SER A 88 -129.59 -46.25 22.17
N VAL A 89 -129.43 -46.43 20.86
CA VAL A 89 -128.28 -47.14 20.26
C VAL A 89 -126.97 -46.37 20.51
N PHE A 90 -127.06 -45.03 20.58
CA PHE A 90 -125.93 -44.15 20.89
C PHE A 90 -125.16 -44.56 22.15
N ASN A 91 -125.82 -45.09 23.19
CA ASN A 91 -125.15 -45.37 24.47
C ASN A 91 -124.19 -46.56 24.41
N GLU A 92 -124.49 -47.59 23.61
CA GLU A 92 -123.64 -48.79 23.51
C GLU A 92 -122.46 -48.55 22.55
N ASP A 93 -122.68 -47.80 21.48
CA ASP A 93 -121.63 -47.25 20.61
C ASP A 93 -120.73 -46.26 21.37
N LEU A 94 -121.29 -45.45 22.28
CA LEU A 94 -120.55 -44.54 23.14
C LEU A 94 -119.63 -45.30 24.10
N GLN A 95 -120.09 -46.40 24.72
CA GLN A 95 -119.25 -47.22 25.59
C GLN A 95 -118.03 -47.78 24.86
N LYS A 96 -118.22 -48.37 23.67
CA LYS A 96 -117.10 -48.86 22.84
C LYS A 96 -116.16 -47.74 22.40
N LYS A 97 -116.71 -46.57 22.06
CA LYS A 97 -115.90 -45.38 21.73
C LYS A 97 -115.18 -44.80 22.94
N ILE A 98 -115.65 -44.99 24.17
CA ILE A 98 -114.91 -44.62 25.38
C ILE A 98 -113.69 -45.55 25.56
N GLU A 99 -113.88 -46.86 25.45
CA GLU A 99 -112.79 -47.86 25.56
C GLU A 99 -111.75 -47.73 24.41
N GLU A 100 -112.21 -47.39 23.20
CA GLU A 100 -111.35 -47.07 22.06
C GLU A 100 -110.59 -45.75 22.28
N ASN A 101 -111.26 -44.70 22.75
CA ASN A 101 -110.60 -43.43 23.11
C ASN A 101 -109.60 -43.61 24.26
N GLU A 102 -109.85 -44.48 25.25
CA GLU A 102 -108.91 -44.76 26.34
C GLU A 102 -107.62 -45.41 25.79
N ARG A 103 -107.74 -46.43 24.93
CA ARG A 103 -106.57 -47.00 24.24
C ARG A 103 -105.86 -46.00 23.34
N LEU A 104 -106.59 -45.19 22.58
CA LEU A 104 -106.01 -44.15 21.72
C LEU A 104 -105.32 -43.07 22.55
N HIS A 105 -105.86 -42.68 23.71
CA HIS A 105 -105.22 -41.74 24.65
C HIS A 105 -103.92 -42.31 25.22
N ILE A 106 -103.87 -43.59 25.59
CA ILE A 106 -102.65 -44.23 26.08
C ILE A 106 -101.58 -44.28 24.98
N LEU A 107 -101.92 -44.76 23.79
CA LEU A 107 -100.99 -44.82 22.65
C LEU A 107 -100.54 -43.42 22.19
N PHE A 108 -101.44 -42.44 22.20
CA PHE A 108 -101.11 -41.04 21.90
C PHE A 108 -100.18 -40.46 22.96
N PHE A 109 -100.41 -40.74 24.25
CA PHE A 109 -99.56 -40.27 25.34
C PHE A 109 -98.17 -40.91 25.31
N GLU A 110 -98.07 -42.21 25.02
CA GLU A 110 -96.77 -42.88 24.83
C GLU A 110 -96.02 -42.35 23.62
N ALA A 111 -96.70 -42.08 22.50
CA ALA A 111 -96.11 -41.48 21.32
C ALA A 111 -95.68 -40.02 21.54
N ASP A 112 -96.48 -39.22 22.26
CA ASP A 112 -96.19 -37.84 22.64
C ASP A 112 -94.99 -37.77 23.60
N GLU A 113 -94.90 -38.66 24.60
CA GLU A 113 -93.71 -38.81 25.44
C GLU A 113 -92.46 -39.22 24.66
N GLN A 114 -92.57 -40.13 23.68
CA GLN A 114 -91.44 -40.48 22.81
C GLN A 114 -91.00 -39.31 21.93
N HIS A 115 -91.94 -38.56 21.34
CA HIS A 115 -91.62 -37.35 20.58
C HIS A 115 -90.98 -36.27 21.46
N LYS A 116 -91.48 -36.02 22.67
CA LYS A 116 -90.89 -35.06 23.63
C LYS A 116 -89.47 -35.43 24.02
N ARG A 117 -89.18 -36.72 24.22
CA ARG A 117 -87.82 -37.20 24.52
C ARG A 117 -86.88 -37.03 23.33
N LEU A 118 -87.32 -37.39 22.12
CA LEU A 118 -86.56 -37.17 20.88
C LEU A 118 -86.32 -35.68 20.64
N GLU A 119 -87.33 -34.84 20.84
CA GLU A 119 -87.24 -33.39 20.71
C GLU A 119 -86.28 -32.80 21.74
N ALA A 120 -86.30 -33.26 22.99
CA ALA A 120 -85.34 -32.83 24.02
C ALA A 120 -83.90 -33.25 23.69
N GLU A 121 -83.69 -34.48 23.16
CA GLU A 121 -82.37 -34.94 22.70
C GLU A 121 -81.87 -34.10 21.51
N LEU A 122 -82.73 -33.84 20.52
CA LEU A 122 -82.39 -33.03 19.35
C LEU A 122 -82.13 -31.56 19.71
N ARG A 123 -82.90 -30.99 20.65
CA ARG A 123 -82.66 -29.63 21.18
C ARG A 123 -81.33 -29.54 21.94
N SER A 124 -81.04 -30.50 22.82
CA SER A 124 -79.75 -30.60 23.52
C SER A 124 -78.57 -30.71 22.54
N ARG A 125 -78.73 -31.54 21.50
CA ARG A 125 -77.72 -31.70 20.44
C ARG A 125 -77.55 -30.45 19.58
N LEU A 126 -78.63 -29.71 19.31
CA LEU A 126 -78.57 -28.40 18.65
C LEU A 126 -77.83 -27.38 19.52
N GLU A 127 -78.16 -27.27 20.80
CA GLU A 127 -77.50 -26.35 21.75
C GLU A 127 -75.98 -26.62 21.82
N VAL A 128 -75.55 -27.88 21.91
CA VAL A 128 -74.13 -28.25 21.85
C VAL A 128 -73.51 -27.81 20.52
N LEU A 129 -74.11 -28.14 19.37
CA LEU A 129 -73.58 -27.77 18.06
C LEU A 129 -73.53 -26.24 17.83
N GLU A 130 -74.48 -25.49 18.38
CA GLU A 130 -74.48 -24.02 18.36
C GLU A 130 -73.34 -23.45 19.23
N THR A 131 -73.08 -24.01 20.41
CA THR A 131 -71.94 -23.60 21.24
C THR A 131 -70.58 -23.96 20.63
N ASP A 132 -70.44 -25.11 19.98
CA ASP A 132 -69.21 -25.51 19.26
C ASP A 132 -68.99 -24.62 18.01
N ALA A 133 -70.05 -24.32 17.25
CA ALA A 133 -69.98 -23.39 16.13
C ALA A 133 -69.57 -21.98 16.58
N ALA A 134 -70.12 -21.49 17.69
CA ALA A 134 -69.74 -20.19 18.27
C ALA A 134 -68.27 -20.18 18.74
N GLN A 135 -67.79 -21.26 19.37
CA GLN A 135 -66.37 -21.42 19.74
C GLN A 135 -65.46 -21.43 18.52
N HIS A 136 -65.79 -22.20 17.48
CA HIS A 136 -65.00 -22.24 16.24
C HIS A 136 -64.98 -20.88 15.54
N GLN A 137 -66.10 -20.17 15.47
CA GLN A 137 -66.15 -18.81 14.94
C GLN A 137 -65.26 -17.85 15.75
N ALA A 138 -65.32 -17.90 17.09
CA ALA A 138 -64.46 -17.09 17.95
C ALA A 138 -62.96 -17.37 17.75
N VAL A 139 -62.57 -18.63 17.50
CA VAL A 139 -61.20 -19.01 17.15
C VAL A 139 -60.80 -18.45 15.78
N VAL A 140 -61.64 -18.61 14.75
CA VAL A 140 -61.44 -18.07 13.39
C VAL A 140 -61.28 -16.56 13.42
N ASP A 141 -62.15 -15.85 14.15
CA ASP A 141 -62.06 -14.41 14.40
C ASP A 141 -60.71 -14.03 15.04
N SER A 142 -60.30 -14.76 16.09
CA SER A 142 -59.05 -14.47 16.81
C SER A 142 -57.80 -14.67 15.94
N LEU A 143 -57.83 -15.68 15.05
CA LEU A 143 -56.75 -15.94 14.10
C LEU A 143 -56.76 -14.91 12.98
N THR A 144 -57.93 -14.54 12.46
CA THR A 144 -58.09 -13.52 11.42
C THR A 144 -57.53 -12.17 11.88
N ARG A 145 -57.88 -11.74 13.10
CA ARG A 145 -57.31 -10.52 13.71
C ARG A 145 -55.77 -10.62 13.85
N LYS A 146 -55.22 -11.73 14.36
CA LYS A 146 -53.76 -11.94 14.44
C LYS A 146 -53.07 -11.91 13.07
N TYR A 147 -53.69 -12.44 12.03
CA TYR A 147 -53.17 -12.39 10.67
C TYR A 147 -53.27 -10.97 10.08
N MET A 148 -54.35 -10.22 10.32
CA MET A 148 -54.45 -8.80 9.95
C MET A 148 -53.37 -7.97 10.65
N ASP A 149 -53.22 -8.08 11.97
CA ASP A 149 -52.18 -7.40 12.76
C ASP A 149 -50.76 -7.65 12.21
N THR A 150 -50.46 -8.88 11.81
CA THR A 150 -49.13 -9.25 11.29
C THR A 150 -48.93 -8.79 9.85
N ILE A 151 -49.97 -8.83 9.01
CA ILE A 151 -49.95 -8.23 7.67
C ILE A 151 -49.73 -6.71 7.76
N GLU A 152 -50.42 -6.00 8.66
CA GLU A 152 -50.26 -4.56 8.84
C GLU A 152 -48.85 -4.19 9.33
N LYS A 153 -48.30 -4.95 10.30
CA LYS A 153 -46.91 -4.76 10.77
C LYS A 153 -45.91 -4.98 9.63
N LEU A 154 -46.05 -6.04 8.84
CA LEU A 154 -45.19 -6.32 7.69
C LEU A 154 -45.33 -5.28 6.57
N GLN A 155 -46.52 -4.74 6.33
CA GLN A 155 -46.72 -3.63 5.38
C GLN A 155 -46.06 -2.34 5.86
N ASN A 156 -46.21 -2.00 7.14
CA ASN A 156 -45.55 -0.85 7.76
C ASN A 156 -44.02 -0.97 7.73
N ASP A 157 -43.47 -2.13 8.05
CA ASP A 157 -42.02 -2.34 8.03
C ASP A 157 -41.46 -2.42 6.61
N LYS A 158 -42.21 -2.98 5.65
CA LYS A 158 -41.89 -2.86 4.22
C LYS A 158 -41.79 -1.38 3.81
N ALA A 159 -42.79 -0.56 4.14
CA ALA A 159 -42.79 0.86 3.79
C ALA A 159 -41.59 1.61 4.41
N LYS A 160 -41.26 1.35 5.69
CA LYS A 160 -40.05 1.91 6.34
C LYS A 160 -38.76 1.49 5.64
N LEU A 161 -38.63 0.22 5.23
CA LEU A 161 -37.46 -0.29 4.52
C LEU A 161 -37.38 0.26 3.10
N GLU A 162 -38.50 0.43 2.41
CA GLU A 162 -38.60 0.99 1.07
C GLU A 162 -38.18 2.48 1.07
N ILE A 163 -38.64 3.26 2.06
CA ILE A 163 -38.17 4.65 2.28
C ILE A 163 -36.66 4.69 2.58
N LYS A 164 -36.16 3.86 3.51
CA LYS A 164 -34.73 3.79 3.84
C LYS A 164 -33.87 3.43 2.62
N SER A 165 -34.32 2.47 1.80
CA SER A 165 -33.65 2.06 0.57
C SER A 165 -33.53 3.22 -0.41
N GLN A 166 -34.64 3.93 -0.68
CA GLN A 166 -34.62 5.11 -1.55
C GLN A 166 -33.71 6.23 -1.01
N THR A 167 -33.66 6.45 0.31
CA THR A 167 -32.78 7.46 0.92
C THR A 167 -31.30 7.09 0.74
N LEU A 168 -30.92 5.85 1.03
CA LEU A 168 -29.56 5.36 0.77
C LEU A 168 -29.20 5.40 -0.73
N GLU A 169 -30.17 5.17 -1.63
CA GLU A 169 -29.96 5.27 -3.07
C GLU A 169 -29.73 6.72 -3.54
N ARG A 170 -30.39 7.71 -2.91
CA ARG A 170 -30.14 9.15 -3.13
C ARG A 170 -28.76 9.54 -2.60
N GLU A 171 -28.44 9.20 -1.35
CA GLU A 171 -27.12 9.45 -0.75
C GLU A 171 -25.98 8.83 -1.58
N ALA A 172 -26.17 7.63 -2.13
CA ALA A 172 -25.21 6.99 -3.02
C ALA A 172 -25.07 7.68 -4.39
N LYS A 173 -26.13 8.31 -4.91
CA LYS A 173 -26.07 9.18 -6.12
C LYS A 173 -25.29 10.45 -5.81
N ASP A 174 -25.58 11.12 -4.70
CA ASP A 174 -24.91 12.36 -4.28
C ASP A 174 -23.44 12.15 -3.89
N CYS A 175 -23.08 10.95 -3.40
CA CYS A 175 -21.68 10.56 -3.19
C CYS A 175 -20.94 10.30 -4.51
N ARG A 176 -21.59 9.71 -5.53
CA ARG A 176 -21.00 9.55 -6.87
C ARG A 176 -20.77 10.90 -7.55
N LEU A 177 -21.79 11.77 -7.58
CA LEU A 177 -21.69 13.11 -8.17
C LEU A 177 -20.54 13.92 -7.55
N ARG A 178 -20.46 13.99 -6.21
CA ARG A 178 -19.33 14.68 -5.53
C ARG A 178 -17.97 14.04 -5.82
N THR A 179 -17.91 12.73 -6.05
CA THR A 179 -16.66 12.04 -6.44
C THR A 179 -16.26 12.38 -7.88
N GLU A 180 -17.21 12.44 -8.80
CA GLU A 180 -17.02 12.85 -10.20
C GLU A 180 -16.61 14.33 -10.29
N GLU A 181 -17.22 15.21 -9.51
CA GLU A 181 -16.82 16.62 -9.34
C GLU A 181 -15.39 16.74 -8.81
N CYS A 182 -15.04 16.03 -7.73
CA CYS A 182 -13.68 16.02 -7.19
C CYS A 182 -12.66 15.49 -8.21
N GLN A 183 -13.01 14.45 -8.97
CA GLN A 183 -12.14 13.90 -10.01
C GLN A 183 -11.98 14.88 -11.18
N GLN A 184 -13.02 15.63 -11.56
CA GLN A 184 -12.93 16.64 -12.61
C GLN A 184 -12.16 17.87 -12.15
N GLN A 185 -12.31 18.31 -10.89
CA GLN A 185 -11.47 19.34 -10.28
C GLN A 185 -10.00 18.90 -10.26
N LEU A 186 -9.71 17.65 -9.90
CA LEU A 186 -8.35 17.09 -9.94
C LEU A 186 -7.76 17.12 -11.36
N LYS A 187 -8.52 16.68 -12.39
CA LYS A 187 -8.10 16.75 -13.80
C LYS A 187 -7.83 18.20 -14.23
N ASN A 188 -8.71 19.13 -13.87
CA ASN A 188 -8.55 20.55 -14.19
C ASN A 188 -7.30 21.15 -13.52
N LEU A 189 -7.04 20.81 -12.25
CA LEU A 189 -5.82 21.20 -11.52
C LEU A 189 -4.56 20.57 -12.11
N GLN A 190 -4.61 19.28 -12.50
CA GLN A 190 -3.50 18.62 -13.18
C GLN A 190 -3.19 19.26 -14.54
N ALA A 191 -4.21 19.62 -15.32
CA ALA A 191 -4.04 20.34 -16.58
C ALA A 191 -3.47 21.75 -16.38
N ALA A 192 -3.97 22.50 -15.38
CA ALA A 192 -3.50 23.86 -15.08
C ALA A 192 -2.10 23.90 -14.44
N LEU A 193 -1.72 22.88 -13.66
CA LEU A 193 -0.36 22.72 -13.15
C LEU A 193 0.58 22.21 -14.24
N GLY A 194 0.10 21.35 -15.14
CA GLY A 194 0.82 20.87 -16.32
C GLY A 194 1.15 22.02 -17.28
N SER A 195 0.16 22.83 -17.66
CA SER A 195 0.38 23.98 -18.54
C SER A 195 1.27 25.05 -17.89
N ARG A 196 1.12 25.34 -16.59
CA ARG A 196 2.05 26.24 -15.88
C ARG A 196 3.45 25.68 -15.74
N LEU A 197 3.61 24.36 -15.63
CA LEU A 197 4.91 23.70 -15.65
C LEU A 197 5.54 23.78 -17.04
N GLU A 198 4.77 23.53 -18.10
CA GLU A 198 5.21 23.61 -19.49
C GLU A 198 5.54 25.04 -19.91
N GLU A 199 4.74 26.03 -19.52
CA GLU A 199 5.03 27.47 -19.62
C GLU A 199 6.31 27.83 -18.86
N SER A 200 6.46 27.37 -17.60
CA SER A 200 7.67 27.60 -16.82
C SER A 200 8.90 26.94 -17.45
N LEU A 201 8.76 25.74 -18.01
CA LEU A 201 9.83 25.04 -18.74
C LEU A 201 10.16 25.72 -20.06
N CYS A 202 9.18 26.28 -20.76
CA CYS A 202 9.37 27.11 -21.96
C CYS A 202 10.12 28.40 -21.60
N ILE A 203 9.69 29.12 -20.56
CA ILE A 203 10.38 30.29 -20.01
C ILE A 203 11.80 29.93 -19.55
N ILE A 204 12.01 28.75 -18.95
CA ILE A 204 13.36 28.27 -18.61
C ILE A 204 14.18 27.99 -19.89
N ASN A 205 13.61 27.33 -20.89
CA ASN A 205 14.33 27.00 -22.12
C ASN A 205 14.63 28.23 -23.01
N GLU A 206 13.78 29.26 -22.97
CA GLU A 206 13.98 30.53 -23.70
C GLU A 206 14.75 31.60 -22.92
N LYS A 207 14.57 31.71 -21.59
CA LYS A 207 15.06 32.85 -20.77
C LYS A 207 16.11 32.47 -19.72
N VAL A 208 16.26 31.18 -19.37
CA VAL A 208 17.37 30.69 -18.54
C VAL A 208 18.65 30.28 -19.33
N PRO A 209 18.71 30.26 -20.68
CA PRO A 209 19.91 30.70 -21.37
C PRO A 209 20.01 32.23 -21.16
N PHE A 210 20.52 32.64 -19.98
CA PHE A 210 20.62 34.04 -19.56
C PHE A 210 21.74 34.77 -20.34
N ASN A 211 21.53 34.92 -21.64
CA ASN A 211 22.54 35.37 -22.58
C ASN A 211 22.34 36.86 -22.90
N ASP A 212 22.39 37.71 -21.86
CA ASP A 212 22.53 39.16 -22.05
C ASP A 212 23.93 39.49 -22.58
N THR A 213 24.11 39.26 -23.88
CA THR A 213 25.32 39.58 -24.62
C THR A 213 25.50 41.09 -24.83
N ARG A 214 24.55 41.93 -24.40
CA ARG A 214 24.65 43.40 -24.49
C ARG A 214 25.31 44.02 -23.26
N SER A 215 25.40 43.29 -22.14
CA SER A 215 26.04 43.74 -20.90
C SER A 215 27.17 42.80 -20.46
N ASN A 216 28.42 43.17 -20.76
CA ASN A 216 29.62 42.41 -20.35
C ASN A 216 29.64 42.09 -18.83
N ARG A 217 29.14 43.03 -18.00
CA ARG A 217 29.06 42.86 -16.54
C ARG A 217 28.15 41.69 -16.11
N TYR A 218 27.03 41.48 -16.82
CA TYR A 218 26.11 40.37 -16.52
C TYR A 218 26.52 39.09 -17.25
N ASN A 219 27.09 39.19 -18.44
CA ASN A 219 27.63 38.03 -19.15
C ASN A 219 28.79 37.34 -18.38
N ALA A 220 29.55 38.11 -17.58
CA ALA A 220 30.56 37.57 -16.64
C ALA A 220 29.97 36.87 -15.38
N LEU A 221 28.65 36.84 -15.22
CA LEU A 221 27.93 36.05 -14.21
C LEU A 221 27.44 34.69 -14.74
N ASN A 222 27.57 34.44 -16.04
CA ASN A 222 27.11 33.20 -16.65
C ASN A 222 27.98 32.01 -16.26
N VAL A 223 27.32 30.86 -16.03
CA VAL A 223 28.00 29.60 -15.74
C VAL A 223 28.93 29.25 -16.91
N PRO A 224 30.25 29.12 -16.68
CA PRO A 224 31.19 28.86 -17.75
C PRO A 224 30.84 27.53 -18.42
N LEU A 225 30.55 27.60 -19.71
CA LEU A 225 30.04 26.47 -20.47
C LEU A 225 31.06 25.33 -20.46
N HIS A 226 30.56 24.11 -20.25
CA HIS A 226 31.32 22.87 -20.25
C HIS A 226 32.06 22.71 -21.58
N ASN A 227 33.34 23.12 -21.62
CA ASN A 227 34.14 23.17 -22.83
C ASN A 227 34.70 21.77 -23.17
N ARG A 228 33.82 20.91 -23.67
CA ARG A 228 34.14 19.52 -24.05
C ARG A 228 35.36 19.41 -24.97
N ARG A 229 35.62 20.41 -25.83
CA ARG A 229 36.82 20.45 -26.69
C ARG A 229 38.12 20.55 -25.90
N TYR A 230 38.19 21.44 -24.90
CA TYR A 230 39.38 21.56 -24.03
C TYR A 230 39.55 20.34 -23.13
N GLN A 231 38.45 19.75 -22.67
CA GLN A 231 38.45 18.58 -21.80
C GLN A 231 38.88 17.30 -22.52
N LEU A 232 38.37 17.07 -23.75
CA LEU A 232 38.85 16.02 -24.64
C LEU A 232 40.35 16.22 -24.92
N LYS A 233 40.78 17.43 -25.31
CA LYS A 233 42.20 17.73 -25.52
C LYS A 233 43.06 17.44 -24.28
N LEU A 234 42.60 17.76 -23.06
CA LEU A 234 43.34 17.40 -21.84
C LEU A 234 43.44 15.88 -21.64
N ARG A 235 42.40 15.12 -21.97
CA ARG A 235 42.43 13.64 -21.91
C ARG A 235 43.34 13.06 -22.99
N ASP A 236 43.33 13.61 -24.20
CA ASP A 236 44.21 13.23 -25.30
C ASP A 236 45.69 13.48 -24.95
N LEU A 237 45.98 14.62 -24.30
CA LEU A 237 47.31 14.95 -23.79
C LEU A 237 47.73 14.03 -22.63
N ALA A 238 46.82 13.68 -21.71
CA ALA A 238 47.10 12.72 -20.65
C ALA A 238 47.39 11.30 -21.20
N GLY A 239 46.67 10.87 -22.25
CA GLY A 239 46.93 9.60 -22.93
C GLY A 239 48.28 9.56 -23.65
N GLN A 240 48.69 10.67 -24.29
CA GLN A 240 50.02 10.82 -24.85
C GLN A 240 51.11 10.75 -23.77
N ALA A 241 50.92 11.47 -22.66
CA ALA A 241 51.85 11.45 -21.53
C ALA A 241 51.99 10.06 -20.89
N LEU A 242 50.89 9.31 -20.76
CA LEU A 242 50.91 7.91 -20.32
C LEU A 242 51.76 7.06 -21.25
N ALA A 243 51.49 7.07 -22.56
CA ALA A 243 52.23 6.27 -23.53
C ALA A 243 53.75 6.56 -23.52
N PHE A 244 54.15 7.83 -23.38
CA PHE A 244 55.57 8.18 -23.26
C PHE A 244 56.20 7.75 -21.92
N VAL A 245 55.44 7.63 -20.84
CA VAL A 245 55.94 7.06 -19.58
C VAL A 245 56.03 5.53 -19.66
N GLN A 246 55.15 4.86 -20.40
CA GLN A 246 55.26 3.41 -20.68
C GLN A 246 56.52 3.07 -21.50
N ASP A 247 56.81 3.86 -22.55
CA ASP A 247 58.09 3.82 -23.28
C ASP A 247 59.28 3.98 -22.32
N LEU A 248 59.23 4.99 -21.44
CA LEU A 248 60.32 5.33 -20.51
C LEU A 248 60.53 4.24 -19.44
N VAL A 249 59.46 3.71 -18.86
CA VAL A 249 59.47 2.61 -17.89
C VAL A 249 60.11 1.37 -18.50
N THR A 250 59.71 1.00 -19.71
CA THR A 250 60.27 -0.14 -20.44
C THR A 250 61.77 0.04 -20.69
N ALA A 251 62.19 1.24 -21.14
CA ALA A 251 63.59 1.54 -21.39
C ALA A 251 64.44 1.60 -20.10
N LEU A 252 63.88 2.07 -18.98
CA LEU A 252 64.54 2.08 -17.66
C LEU A 252 64.72 0.67 -17.09
N LEU A 253 63.70 -0.19 -17.17
CA LEU A 253 63.78 -1.61 -16.78
C LEU A 253 64.91 -2.32 -17.54
N ASN A 254 64.95 -2.13 -18.86
CA ASN A 254 65.98 -2.70 -19.72
C ASN A 254 67.38 -2.17 -19.34
N PHE A 255 67.54 -0.86 -19.15
CA PHE A 255 68.83 -0.27 -18.77
C PHE A 255 69.38 -0.83 -17.45
N HIS A 256 68.56 -0.91 -16.40
CA HIS A 256 68.98 -1.48 -15.11
C HIS A 256 69.29 -2.98 -15.22
N THR A 257 68.47 -3.74 -15.95
CA THR A 257 68.63 -5.20 -16.14
C THR A 257 69.90 -5.54 -16.95
N TYR A 258 70.21 -4.79 -18.01
CA TYR A 258 71.44 -5.01 -18.77
C TYR A 258 72.68 -4.49 -18.01
N THR A 259 72.54 -3.45 -17.18
CA THR A 259 73.60 -3.02 -16.25
C THR A 259 73.88 -4.12 -15.21
N GLU A 260 72.86 -4.78 -14.68
CA GLU A 260 73.00 -5.92 -13.75
C GLU A 260 73.82 -7.05 -14.39
N GLN A 261 73.50 -7.40 -15.64
CA GLN A 261 74.24 -8.40 -16.40
C GLN A 261 75.70 -7.97 -16.63
N LYS A 262 75.96 -6.72 -17.03
CA LYS A 262 77.35 -6.24 -17.25
C LYS A 262 78.20 -6.33 -15.99
N VAL A 263 77.65 -5.99 -14.83
CA VAL A 263 78.33 -6.05 -13.52
C VAL A 263 78.71 -7.50 -13.13
N GLN A 264 78.13 -8.51 -13.78
CA GLN A 264 78.47 -9.94 -13.65
C GLN A 264 79.44 -10.45 -14.76
N ILE A 265 79.85 -9.58 -15.70
CA ILE A 265 80.66 -9.92 -16.88
C ILE A 265 81.99 -9.14 -16.92
N PHE A 266 82.00 -7.90 -16.45
CA PHE A 266 83.12 -6.97 -16.55
C PHE A 266 83.25 -6.14 -15.26
N PRO A 267 84.47 -5.87 -14.75
CA PRO A 267 85.78 -6.15 -15.33
C PRO A 267 86.25 -7.62 -15.28
N VAL A 268 85.48 -8.50 -14.62
CA VAL A 268 85.77 -9.94 -14.47
C VAL A 268 84.46 -10.72 -14.67
N ASP A 269 84.47 -11.79 -15.48
CA ASP A 269 83.26 -12.60 -15.68
C ASP A 269 83.06 -13.58 -14.53
N SER A 270 81.86 -13.52 -13.94
CA SER A 270 81.37 -14.43 -12.89
C SER A 270 81.43 -15.92 -13.23
N ALA A 271 81.52 -16.28 -14.51
CA ALA A 271 81.75 -17.65 -14.96
C ALA A 271 83.22 -18.11 -14.84
N THR A 272 84.15 -17.20 -14.62
CA THR A 272 85.61 -17.47 -14.56
C THR A 272 86.25 -17.18 -13.21
N ASP A 273 85.76 -16.17 -12.47
CA ASP A 273 86.36 -15.75 -11.20
C ASP A 273 85.32 -15.10 -10.26
N THR A 274 85.69 -14.90 -8.99
CA THR A 274 84.76 -14.30 -8.00
C THR A 274 84.60 -12.79 -8.20
N ILE A 275 83.37 -12.34 -8.47
CA ILE A 275 82.98 -10.92 -8.53
C ILE A 275 83.37 -10.19 -7.23
N SER A 276 83.79 -8.92 -7.32
CA SER A 276 84.03 -8.09 -6.13
C SER A 276 82.77 -8.00 -5.23
N PRO A 277 82.91 -7.93 -3.90
CA PRO A 277 81.77 -7.84 -2.99
C PRO A 277 80.97 -6.54 -3.16
N LEU A 278 81.58 -5.49 -3.74
CA LEU A 278 80.88 -4.31 -4.20
C LEU A 278 79.93 -4.64 -5.36
N ASN A 279 80.45 -5.21 -6.44
CA ASN A 279 79.69 -5.50 -7.66
C ASN A 279 78.63 -6.59 -7.43
N GLN A 280 78.90 -7.58 -6.58
CA GLN A 280 77.89 -8.54 -6.13
C GLN A 280 76.70 -7.84 -5.45
N LYS A 281 76.97 -6.90 -4.54
CA LYS A 281 75.93 -6.11 -3.84
C LYS A 281 75.24 -5.10 -4.75
N PHE A 282 75.96 -4.54 -5.73
CA PHE A 282 75.39 -3.67 -6.76
C PHE A 282 74.40 -4.42 -7.64
N SER A 283 74.78 -5.62 -8.12
CA SER A 283 73.90 -6.51 -8.89
C SER A 283 72.66 -6.93 -8.09
N GLN A 284 72.80 -7.27 -6.80
CA GLN A 284 71.65 -7.56 -5.93
C GLN A 284 70.66 -6.39 -5.85
N TYR A 285 71.15 -5.15 -5.75
CA TYR A 285 70.27 -3.98 -5.75
C TYR A 285 69.68 -3.69 -7.14
N LEU A 286 70.43 -3.87 -8.23
CA LEU A 286 69.88 -3.75 -9.57
C LEU A 286 68.77 -4.79 -9.85
N HIS A 287 68.87 -5.99 -9.28
CA HIS A 287 67.82 -7.01 -9.38
C HIS A 287 66.47 -6.55 -8.80
N GLU A 288 66.48 -5.68 -7.79
CA GLU A 288 65.26 -5.10 -7.21
C GLU A 288 64.54 -4.10 -8.15
N ASN A 289 65.16 -3.65 -9.26
CA ASN A 289 64.73 -2.47 -10.04
C ASN A 289 63.25 -2.50 -10.46
N ALA A 290 62.73 -3.67 -10.83
CA ALA A 290 61.36 -3.81 -11.32
C ALA A 290 60.30 -3.39 -10.29
N SER A 291 60.60 -3.51 -8.99
CA SER A 291 59.73 -3.08 -7.89
C SER A 291 59.62 -1.56 -7.73
N TYR A 292 60.60 -0.81 -8.23
CA TYR A 292 60.64 0.66 -8.15
C TYR A 292 60.25 1.34 -9.47
N VAL A 293 60.53 0.71 -10.62
CA VAL A 293 60.28 1.32 -11.94
C VAL A 293 58.84 1.07 -12.43
N ARG A 294 58.28 -0.14 -12.25
CA ARG A 294 56.92 -0.45 -12.74
C ARG A 294 55.80 0.41 -12.13
N PRO A 295 55.79 0.76 -10.83
CA PRO A 295 54.75 1.61 -10.27
C PRO A 295 54.66 3.02 -10.89
N LEU A 296 55.71 3.50 -11.57
CA LEU A 296 55.66 4.76 -12.33
C LEU A 296 54.62 4.72 -13.45
N GLU A 297 54.45 3.56 -14.11
CA GLU A 297 53.41 3.33 -15.11
C GLU A 297 52.03 3.31 -14.45
N GLU A 298 51.87 2.52 -13.38
CA GLU A 298 50.61 2.41 -12.62
C GLU A 298 50.11 3.77 -12.10
N GLY A 299 51.04 4.61 -11.62
CA GLY A 299 50.74 5.97 -11.17
C GLY A 299 50.25 6.90 -12.29
N MET A 300 50.79 6.75 -13.51
CA MET A 300 50.32 7.49 -14.70
C MET A 300 49.02 6.92 -15.27
N LEU A 301 48.83 5.60 -15.22
CA LEU A 301 47.60 4.93 -15.66
C LEU A 301 46.44 5.39 -14.77
N HIS A 302 46.62 5.37 -13.45
CA HIS A 302 45.64 5.92 -12.51
C HIS A 302 45.34 7.41 -12.78
N LEU A 303 46.34 8.23 -13.12
CA LEU A 303 46.14 9.63 -13.52
C LEU A 303 45.31 9.76 -14.81
N PHE A 304 45.52 8.89 -15.80
CA PHE A 304 44.76 8.89 -17.05
C PHE A 304 43.33 8.36 -16.88
N GLU A 305 43.14 7.23 -16.20
CA GLU A 305 41.83 6.61 -15.96
C GLU A 305 40.92 7.52 -15.12
N SER A 306 41.49 8.25 -14.16
CA SER A 306 40.76 9.23 -13.35
C SER A 306 40.45 10.55 -14.09
N ILE A 307 40.74 10.65 -15.39
CA ILE A 307 40.24 11.68 -16.32
C ILE A 307 39.15 11.05 -17.20
N THR A 308 37.96 10.86 -16.62
CA THR A 308 36.74 10.43 -17.32
C THR A 308 35.87 11.65 -17.71
N GLU A 309 34.99 11.50 -18.71
CA GLU A 309 33.99 12.55 -19.01
C GLU A 309 33.14 12.89 -17.77
N ASP A 310 32.82 11.89 -16.95
CA ASP A 310 32.06 12.09 -15.72
C ASP A 310 32.85 12.73 -14.58
N THR A 311 34.17 12.54 -14.41
CA THR A 311 34.91 13.32 -13.40
C THR A 311 34.81 14.83 -13.66
N VAL A 312 34.73 15.24 -14.93
CA VAL A 312 34.58 16.65 -15.29
C VAL A 312 33.16 17.19 -15.03
N THR A 313 32.15 16.33 -14.84
CA THR A 313 30.81 16.73 -14.34
C THR A 313 30.70 16.58 -12.82
N VAL A 314 31.40 15.59 -12.24
CA VAL A 314 31.44 15.20 -10.82
C VAL A 314 32.36 16.09 -9.96
N LEU A 315 33.12 17.00 -10.58
CA LEU A 315 33.97 18.09 -10.02
C LEU A 315 33.36 18.99 -8.91
N VAL A 316 32.15 18.70 -8.42
CA VAL A 316 31.45 19.39 -7.32
C VAL A 316 30.93 18.41 -6.23
N ARG A 317 31.00 17.10 -6.45
CA ARG A 317 30.47 16.07 -5.55
C ARG A 317 31.34 15.82 -4.32
N PHE A 318 32.65 16.07 -4.44
CA PHE A 318 33.64 15.88 -3.37
C PHE A 318 33.84 17.10 -2.44
N LEU A 319 33.29 18.27 -2.79
CA LEU A 319 33.39 19.52 -2.01
C LEU A 319 32.47 19.58 -0.78
N GLY A 320 32.41 18.45 -0.04
CA GLY A 320 31.49 18.24 1.08
C GLY A 320 32.13 18.08 2.46
N PHE A 321 33.47 18.07 2.60
CA PHE A 321 34.11 17.63 3.86
C PHE A 321 35.16 18.56 4.48
N SER A 322 35.77 19.50 3.74
CA SER A 322 36.74 20.46 4.32
C SER A 322 36.60 21.84 3.68
N LEU A 323 36.07 22.80 4.45
CA LEU A 323 36.76 24.04 4.86
C LEU A 323 35.79 24.93 5.62
N GLU A 324 36.13 25.19 6.86
CA GLU A 324 35.46 26.18 7.72
C GLU A 324 36.44 27.34 7.92
N LYS A 325 35.92 28.57 7.92
CA LYS A 325 36.59 29.85 8.22
C LYS A 325 37.44 30.52 7.10
N ASP A 326 37.22 31.83 7.06
CA ASP A 326 38.03 32.95 6.56
C ASP A 326 37.85 33.52 5.13
N LEU A 327 37.59 34.83 5.11
CA LEU A 327 36.79 35.55 4.11
C LEU A 327 37.65 36.40 3.15
N HIS A 328 38.85 35.93 2.80
CA HIS A 328 39.70 36.54 1.77
C HIS A 328 40.30 35.55 0.76
N SER A 329 40.34 34.25 1.08
CA SER A 329 40.93 33.21 0.23
C SER A 329 40.03 32.78 -0.95
N THR A 330 38.77 33.21 -1.01
CA THR A 330 37.79 32.70 -1.98
C THR A 330 38.10 33.07 -3.43
N LYS A 331 38.84 34.17 -3.67
CA LYS A 331 39.36 34.51 -5.01
C LYS A 331 40.32 33.46 -5.58
N ILE A 332 41.06 32.79 -4.69
CA ILE A 332 42.07 31.79 -5.02
C ILE A 332 41.42 30.40 -5.11
N LEU A 333 40.44 30.13 -4.23
CA LEU A 333 39.75 28.85 -4.09
C LEU A 333 39.00 28.38 -5.35
N MET A 334 38.64 29.29 -6.25
CA MET A 334 37.96 28.94 -7.51
C MET A 334 38.92 28.35 -8.54
N LEU A 335 39.97 29.10 -8.89
CA LEU A 335 40.98 28.68 -9.84
C LEU A 335 41.69 27.43 -9.31
N LEU A 336 41.97 27.38 -8.00
CA LEU A 336 41.53 26.26 -7.17
C LEU A 336 41.44 24.89 -7.87
N PHE A 337 40.20 24.53 -8.15
CA PHE A 337 39.73 23.16 -8.25
C PHE A 337 40.02 22.46 -9.58
N SER A 338 39.93 23.17 -10.71
CA SER A 338 40.12 22.58 -12.04
C SER A 338 41.54 22.06 -12.30
N PHE A 339 42.51 22.43 -11.46
CA PHE A 339 43.87 21.89 -11.52
C PHE A 339 44.21 21.06 -10.28
N GLN A 340 43.59 21.35 -9.12
CA GLN A 340 43.79 20.59 -7.89
C GLN A 340 43.28 19.15 -8.00
N GLU A 341 42.19 18.89 -8.73
CA GLU A 341 41.74 17.49 -8.89
C GLU A 341 42.74 16.64 -9.68
N THR A 342 43.38 17.21 -10.71
CA THR A 342 44.49 16.58 -11.45
C THR A 342 45.72 16.41 -10.57
N ALA A 343 46.05 17.38 -9.71
CA ALA A 343 47.14 17.29 -8.74
C ALA A 343 46.92 16.21 -7.65
N VAL A 344 45.67 16.02 -7.21
CA VAL A 344 45.29 14.91 -6.30
C VAL A 344 45.50 13.56 -6.98
N LYS A 345 45.22 13.45 -8.27
CA LYS A 345 45.42 12.23 -9.07
C LYS A 345 46.91 11.97 -9.39
N LEU A 346 47.71 13.04 -9.53
CA LEU A 346 49.17 13.01 -9.71
C LEU A 346 49.92 12.50 -8.46
N LYS A 347 49.29 12.55 -7.28
CA LYS A 347 49.90 12.12 -6.00
C LYS A 347 50.54 10.74 -6.06
N ALA A 348 49.84 9.73 -6.60
CA ALA A 348 50.35 8.37 -6.70
C ALA A 348 51.63 8.29 -7.55
N PHE A 349 51.65 8.97 -8.70
CA PHE A 349 52.85 9.06 -9.54
C PHE A 349 54.01 9.77 -8.83
N ALA A 350 53.74 10.84 -8.07
CA ALA A 350 54.76 11.54 -7.30
C ALA A 350 55.34 10.68 -6.17
N GLU A 351 54.50 9.87 -5.49
CA GLU A 351 54.92 8.91 -4.46
C GLU A 351 55.76 7.78 -5.06
N HIS A 352 55.38 7.23 -6.22
CA HIS A 352 56.18 6.23 -6.94
C HIS A 352 57.50 6.82 -7.48
N LEU A 353 57.50 8.06 -7.96
CA LEU A 353 58.72 8.79 -8.36
C LEU A 353 59.65 9.05 -7.17
N SER A 354 59.12 9.30 -5.97
CA SER A 354 59.91 9.38 -4.74
C SER A 354 60.58 8.03 -4.41
N SER A 355 59.85 6.92 -4.55
CA SER A 355 60.39 5.57 -4.35
C SER A 355 61.49 5.24 -5.36
N TYR A 356 61.29 5.54 -6.64
CA TYR A 356 62.31 5.36 -7.67
C TYR A 356 63.54 6.28 -7.48
N LEU A 357 63.35 7.53 -7.02
CA LEU A 357 64.46 8.40 -6.66
C LEU A 357 65.25 7.87 -5.44
N CYS A 358 64.57 7.28 -4.46
CA CYS A 358 65.23 6.61 -3.34
C CYS A 358 66.06 5.40 -3.81
N PHE A 359 65.54 4.62 -4.77
CA PHE A 359 66.28 3.55 -5.44
C PHE A 359 67.52 4.07 -6.19
N LEU A 360 67.39 5.12 -7.01
CA LEU A 360 68.53 5.74 -7.71
C LEU A 360 69.61 6.23 -6.74
N ARG A 361 69.21 6.86 -5.62
CA ARG A 361 70.15 7.27 -4.56
C ARG A 361 70.81 6.09 -3.84
N LYS A 362 70.10 4.96 -3.67
CA LYS A 362 70.63 3.71 -3.10
C LYS A 362 71.69 3.07 -4.00
N ILE A 363 71.48 3.05 -5.33
CA ILE A 363 72.41 2.41 -6.27
C ILE A 363 73.57 3.31 -6.71
N LEU A 364 73.40 4.64 -6.75
CA LEU A 364 74.41 5.57 -7.29
C LEU A 364 75.81 5.35 -6.67
N PRO A 365 76.02 5.26 -5.34
CA PRO A 365 77.37 5.04 -4.79
C PRO A 365 78.03 3.75 -5.30
N TYR A 366 77.27 2.69 -5.50
CA TYR A 366 77.75 1.42 -6.03
C TYR A 366 78.08 1.52 -7.52
N GLN A 367 77.22 2.17 -8.32
CA GLN A 367 77.44 2.38 -9.75
C GLN A 367 78.70 3.23 -10.02
N LEU A 368 78.96 4.22 -9.17
CA LEU A 368 80.15 5.05 -9.24
C LEU A 368 81.40 4.27 -8.84
N LYS A 369 81.36 3.53 -7.72
CA LYS A 369 82.47 2.68 -7.28
C LYS A 369 82.76 1.52 -8.24
N SER A 370 81.75 1.01 -8.94
CA SER A 370 81.90 -0.01 -9.99
C SER A 370 82.69 0.54 -11.18
N LEU A 371 82.40 1.76 -11.63
CA LEU A 371 83.19 2.47 -12.64
C LEU A 371 84.61 2.83 -12.16
N GLU A 372 84.83 3.02 -10.85
CA GLU A 372 86.15 3.21 -10.26
C GLU A 372 86.94 1.87 -10.21
N GLU A 373 86.33 0.75 -9.84
CA GLU A 373 86.94 -0.59 -9.94
C GLU A 373 87.29 -0.95 -11.40
N GLU A 374 86.43 -0.62 -12.38
CA GLU A 374 86.78 -0.72 -13.79
C GLU A 374 87.98 0.19 -14.18
N CYS A 375 88.18 1.33 -13.51
CA CYS A 375 89.32 2.22 -13.75
C CYS A 375 90.62 1.72 -13.09
N GLU A 376 90.52 0.88 -12.07
CA GLU A 376 91.65 0.26 -11.37
C GLU A 376 92.06 -1.09 -11.99
N SER A 377 91.16 -1.72 -12.78
CA SER A 377 91.44 -2.94 -13.55
C SER A 377 92.66 -2.83 -14.48
N SER A 378 93.44 -3.91 -14.55
CA SER A 378 94.60 -4.06 -15.45
C SER A 378 94.24 -3.98 -16.94
N LEU A 379 92.98 -4.24 -17.29
CA LEU A 379 92.45 -4.11 -18.65
C LEU A 379 92.19 -2.65 -19.06
N CYS A 380 92.28 -1.69 -18.13
CA CYS A 380 91.79 -0.34 -18.33
C CYS A 380 92.84 0.61 -18.93
N THR A 381 92.75 0.81 -20.25
CA THR A 381 93.56 1.78 -21.01
C THR A 381 93.30 3.22 -20.54
N ALA A 382 94.23 4.14 -20.83
CA ALA A 382 94.06 5.57 -20.51
C ALA A 382 92.81 6.17 -21.19
N ALA A 383 92.48 5.73 -22.40
CA ALA A 383 91.28 6.15 -23.13
C ALA A 383 89.99 5.63 -22.47
N LEU A 384 89.96 4.33 -22.08
CA LEU A 384 88.81 3.73 -21.41
C LEU A 384 88.57 4.38 -20.04
N ARG A 385 89.64 4.61 -19.26
CA ARG A 385 89.60 5.35 -17.99
C ARG A 385 89.03 6.77 -18.15
N ALA A 386 89.36 7.46 -19.25
CA ALA A 386 88.78 8.78 -19.55
C ALA A 386 87.27 8.71 -19.85
N ARG A 387 86.80 7.75 -20.65
CA ARG A 387 85.36 7.53 -20.92
C ARG A 387 84.60 7.13 -19.65
N ASN A 388 85.18 6.26 -18.81
CA ASN A 388 84.60 5.90 -17.51
C ASN A 388 84.47 7.10 -16.57
N MET A 389 85.48 7.97 -16.51
CA MET A 389 85.41 9.18 -15.69
C MET A 389 84.48 10.27 -16.26
N GLU A 390 84.09 10.21 -17.53
CA GLU A 390 82.96 10.97 -18.09
C GLU A 390 81.63 10.35 -17.65
N LEU A 391 81.39 9.06 -17.89
CA LEU A 391 80.17 8.36 -17.48
C LEU A 391 79.91 8.46 -15.96
N HIS A 392 80.95 8.38 -15.13
CA HIS A 392 80.88 8.59 -13.68
C HIS A 392 80.42 10.01 -13.30
N ARG A 393 80.73 11.04 -14.10
CA ARG A 393 80.17 12.39 -13.93
C ARG A 393 78.72 12.45 -14.44
N ASP A 394 78.45 11.85 -15.59
CA ASP A 394 77.13 11.91 -16.22
C ASP A 394 76.05 11.15 -15.43
N MET A 395 76.41 10.04 -14.78
CA MET A 395 75.52 9.31 -13.87
C MET A 395 75.15 10.14 -12.63
N LYS A 396 76.08 10.97 -12.11
CA LYS A 396 75.77 11.96 -11.07
C LYS A 396 74.82 13.05 -11.59
N LYS A 397 75.03 13.55 -12.82
CA LYS A 397 74.09 14.49 -13.46
C LYS A 397 72.68 13.88 -13.58
N LEU A 398 72.60 12.61 -14.01
CA LEU A 398 71.35 11.87 -14.22
C LEU A 398 70.50 11.80 -12.94
N THR A 399 71.07 11.32 -11.83
CA THR A 399 70.36 11.29 -10.54
C THR A 399 69.95 12.69 -10.09
N ALA A 400 70.83 13.70 -10.23
CA ALA A 400 70.51 15.08 -9.85
C ALA A 400 69.40 15.73 -10.70
N VAL A 401 69.12 15.23 -11.92
CA VAL A 401 67.96 15.67 -12.71
C VAL A 401 66.68 14.94 -12.32
N PHE A 402 66.74 13.66 -11.95
CA PHE A 402 65.61 13.00 -11.29
C PHE A 402 65.23 13.69 -9.96
N GLU A 403 66.20 14.19 -9.19
CA GLU A 403 65.94 15.00 -7.97
C GLU A 403 65.19 16.30 -8.28
N LYS A 404 65.57 17.02 -9.35
CA LYS A 404 64.90 18.25 -9.79
C LYS A 404 63.48 17.96 -10.28
N LEU A 405 63.32 16.96 -11.16
CA LEU A 405 62.03 16.54 -11.70
C LEU A 405 61.09 16.11 -10.58
N HIS A 406 61.56 15.26 -9.66
CA HIS A 406 60.83 14.89 -8.46
C HIS A 406 60.40 16.14 -7.66
N THR A 407 61.32 17.04 -7.33
CA THR A 407 61.01 18.26 -6.55
C THR A 407 59.87 19.08 -7.17
N TYR A 408 59.89 19.29 -8.49
CA TYR A 408 58.83 20.03 -9.18
C TYR A 408 57.52 19.24 -9.30
N ILE A 409 57.57 17.92 -9.49
CA ILE A 409 56.38 17.06 -9.55
C ILE A 409 55.73 16.92 -8.16
N SER A 410 56.52 16.83 -7.08
CA SER A 410 56.04 16.89 -5.70
C SER A 410 55.42 18.25 -5.37
N LEU A 411 55.96 19.36 -5.90
CA LEU A 411 55.34 20.68 -5.76
C LEU A 411 54.00 20.78 -6.51
N LEU A 412 53.86 20.14 -7.68
CA LEU A 412 52.57 20.00 -8.35
C LEU A 412 51.58 19.12 -7.56
N ALA A 413 52.07 18.08 -6.87
CA ALA A 413 51.25 17.16 -6.06
C ALA A 413 50.93 17.67 -4.64
N LEU A 414 51.67 18.66 -4.11
CA LEU A 414 51.51 19.21 -2.75
C LEU A 414 50.06 19.65 -2.38
N PRO A 415 49.23 20.20 -3.29
CA PRO A 415 47.82 20.53 -3.01
C PRO A 415 46.94 19.33 -2.65
N SER A 416 47.46 18.09 -2.76
CA SER A 416 46.78 16.86 -2.33
C SER A 416 46.94 16.55 -0.84
N THR A 417 47.92 17.15 -0.15
CA THR A 417 48.21 16.87 1.26
C THR A 417 48.13 18.12 2.15
N LYS A 418 48.41 19.32 1.63
CA LYS A 418 48.22 20.60 2.34
C LYS A 418 47.64 21.67 1.40
N PRO A 419 46.34 22.00 1.47
CA PRO A 419 45.70 22.94 0.54
C PRO A 419 46.21 24.39 0.69
N GLU A 420 46.81 24.74 1.82
CA GLU A 420 47.39 26.06 2.10
C GLU A 420 48.81 26.25 1.55
N GLY A 421 49.48 25.16 1.14
CA GLY A 421 50.94 25.13 0.95
C GLY A 421 51.50 25.66 -0.38
N GLY A 422 50.68 26.21 -1.29
CA GLY A 422 51.12 26.54 -2.65
C GLY A 422 50.41 27.74 -3.30
N LEU A 423 51.11 28.87 -3.41
CA LEU A 423 50.61 30.07 -4.09
C LEU A 423 50.56 29.90 -5.61
N ARG A 424 49.41 30.25 -6.20
CA ARG A 424 49.11 29.99 -7.62
C ARG A 424 49.97 30.73 -8.64
N THR A 425 50.64 31.80 -8.23
CA THR A 425 51.63 32.55 -9.02
C THR A 425 52.74 31.65 -9.58
N ASN A 426 53.03 30.53 -8.91
CA ASN A 426 54.22 29.75 -9.18
C ASN A 426 53.98 28.55 -10.13
N TYR A 427 52.74 28.21 -10.51
CA TYR A 427 52.50 27.04 -11.38
C TYR A 427 53.11 27.18 -12.77
N SER A 428 53.00 28.36 -13.40
CA SER A 428 53.65 28.62 -14.69
C SER A 428 55.16 28.40 -14.58
N PHE A 429 55.77 28.96 -13.53
CA PHE A 429 57.20 28.78 -13.24
C PHE A 429 57.57 27.31 -13.01
N VAL A 430 56.75 26.54 -12.27
CA VAL A 430 56.97 25.10 -12.06
C VAL A 430 56.88 24.32 -13.39
N PHE A 431 55.91 24.58 -14.26
CA PHE A 431 55.83 23.93 -15.57
C PHE A 431 57.01 24.29 -16.49
N THR A 432 57.41 25.56 -16.54
CA THR A 432 58.62 25.98 -17.26
C THR A 432 59.88 25.30 -16.72
N ASN A 433 60.00 25.13 -15.40
CA ASN A 433 61.12 24.42 -14.78
C ASN A 433 61.10 22.90 -15.00
N ILE A 434 59.91 22.28 -15.09
CA ILE A 434 59.77 20.88 -15.51
C ILE A 434 60.25 20.72 -16.96
N ALA A 435 59.78 21.57 -17.88
CA ALA A 435 60.22 21.55 -19.27
C ALA A 435 61.75 21.74 -19.37
N ALA A 436 62.33 22.72 -18.67
CA ALA A 436 63.78 22.93 -18.64
C ALA A 436 64.55 21.75 -18.03
N SER A 437 63.99 21.09 -17.00
CA SER A 437 64.58 19.89 -16.40
C SER A 437 64.51 18.67 -17.33
N LEU A 438 63.46 18.56 -18.16
CA LEU A 438 63.30 17.52 -19.18
C LEU A 438 64.28 17.73 -20.36
N HIS A 439 64.50 18.97 -20.81
CA HIS A 439 65.58 19.28 -21.76
C HIS A 439 66.95 18.87 -21.20
N GLY A 440 67.25 19.26 -19.95
CA GLY A 440 68.49 18.84 -19.27
C GLY A 440 68.62 17.32 -19.14
N PHE A 441 67.53 16.59 -18.88
CA PHE A 441 67.50 15.13 -18.85
C PHE A 441 67.85 14.53 -20.22
N HIS A 442 67.22 15.02 -21.28
CA HIS A 442 67.45 14.58 -22.65
C HIS A 442 68.91 14.77 -23.08
N ASP A 443 69.53 15.91 -22.76
CA ASP A 443 70.91 16.18 -23.12
C ASP A 443 71.93 15.35 -22.31
N ILE A 444 71.66 15.08 -21.02
CA ILE A 444 72.46 14.12 -20.23
C ILE A 444 72.37 12.72 -20.83
N LEU A 445 71.21 12.28 -21.31
CA LEU A 445 71.06 10.97 -21.94
C LEU A 445 71.82 10.89 -23.27
N LYS A 446 71.91 11.97 -24.06
CA LYS A 446 72.80 12.04 -25.24
C LYS A 446 74.27 11.92 -24.84
N ASP A 447 74.71 12.66 -23.82
CA ASP A 447 76.08 12.56 -23.27
C ASP A 447 76.38 11.10 -22.87
N ILE A 448 75.50 10.46 -22.09
CA ILE A 448 75.64 9.05 -21.68
C ILE A 448 75.66 8.13 -22.91
N SER A 449 74.75 8.30 -23.88
CA SER A 449 74.71 7.47 -25.10
C SER A 449 76.00 7.57 -25.92
N LYS A 450 76.61 8.75 -25.96
CA LYS A 450 77.85 9.04 -26.69
C LYS A 450 79.08 8.53 -25.95
N HIS A 451 79.18 8.75 -24.64
CA HIS A 451 80.31 8.28 -23.84
C HIS A 451 80.23 6.76 -23.63
N TYR A 452 79.03 6.16 -23.60
CA TYR A 452 78.85 4.71 -23.53
C TYR A 452 79.15 3.99 -24.84
N SER A 453 78.76 4.52 -26.02
CA SER A 453 79.13 3.90 -27.29
C SER A 453 80.64 3.90 -27.50
N GLN A 454 81.32 5.01 -27.17
CA GLN A 454 82.78 5.10 -27.20
C GLN A 454 83.48 4.22 -26.15
N LYS A 455 82.84 3.98 -25.00
CA LYS A 455 83.29 2.97 -24.02
C LYS A 455 83.18 1.56 -24.61
N ALA A 456 82.03 1.22 -25.19
CA ALA A 456 81.77 -0.11 -25.74
C ALA A 456 82.74 -0.48 -26.89
N THR A 457 83.09 0.47 -27.77
CA THR A 457 84.10 0.23 -28.82
C THR A 457 85.50 0.02 -28.22
N LEU A 458 85.90 0.81 -27.23
CA LEU A 458 87.18 0.65 -26.55
C LEU A 458 87.27 -0.64 -25.73
N GLU A 459 86.15 -1.14 -25.21
CA GLU A 459 86.07 -2.47 -24.56
C GLU A 459 86.16 -3.61 -25.57
N GLN A 460 85.55 -3.46 -26.76
CA GLN A 460 85.63 -4.44 -27.84
C GLN A 460 87.06 -4.59 -28.41
N GLU A 461 87.88 -3.55 -28.31
CA GLU A 461 89.30 -3.56 -28.68
C GLU A 461 90.20 -4.27 -27.63
N VAL A 462 89.68 -4.64 -26.45
CA VAL A 462 90.45 -5.36 -25.42
C VAL A 462 90.58 -6.84 -25.79
N PRO A 463 91.79 -7.46 -25.75
CA PRO A 463 91.99 -8.87 -26.14
C PRO A 463 91.19 -9.92 -25.35
N THR A 464 90.58 -9.56 -24.23
CA THR A 464 89.75 -10.42 -23.38
C THR A 464 88.24 -10.15 -23.53
N ALA A 465 87.82 -9.36 -24.51
CA ALA A 465 86.40 -9.04 -24.75
C ALA A 465 85.59 -10.30 -25.12
N THR A 466 84.66 -10.70 -24.26
CA THR A 466 83.78 -11.85 -24.52
C THR A 466 82.61 -11.43 -25.41
N GLN A 467 82.09 -12.35 -26.24
CA GLN A 467 80.88 -12.09 -27.02
C GLN A 467 79.67 -11.74 -26.12
N LYS A 468 79.64 -12.29 -24.90
CA LYS A 468 78.68 -11.97 -23.85
C LYS A 468 78.75 -10.48 -23.47
N LEU A 469 79.95 -9.94 -23.24
CA LEU A 469 80.17 -8.51 -22.99
C LEU A 469 79.73 -7.63 -24.17
N ILE A 470 80.09 -8.00 -25.40
CA ILE A 470 79.71 -7.24 -26.60
C ILE A 470 78.19 -7.17 -26.74
N THR A 471 77.50 -8.30 -26.67
CA THR A 471 76.03 -8.34 -26.75
C THR A 471 75.36 -7.59 -25.59
N THR A 472 75.88 -7.69 -24.36
CA THR A 472 75.35 -6.88 -23.23
C THR A 472 75.61 -5.38 -23.42
N ASN A 473 76.75 -4.98 -24.02
CA ASN A 473 77.02 -3.59 -24.36
C ASN A 473 76.04 -3.04 -25.41
N ASP A 474 75.74 -3.82 -26.45
CA ASP A 474 74.74 -3.46 -27.46
C ASP A 474 73.34 -3.32 -26.84
N CYS A 475 72.97 -4.22 -25.92
CA CYS A 475 71.72 -4.14 -25.16
C CYS A 475 71.66 -2.90 -24.25
N ILE A 476 72.74 -2.55 -23.54
CA ILE A 476 72.82 -1.30 -22.76
C ILE A 476 72.69 -0.09 -23.69
N LEU A 477 73.48 -0.03 -24.76
CA LEU A 477 73.46 1.11 -25.69
C LEU A 477 72.08 1.29 -26.33
N SER A 478 71.43 0.19 -26.75
CA SER A 478 70.05 0.18 -27.25
C SER A 478 69.06 0.73 -26.21
N SER A 479 69.18 0.31 -24.94
CA SER A 479 68.34 0.83 -23.86
C SER A 479 68.58 2.32 -23.58
N VAL A 480 69.83 2.81 -23.65
CA VAL A 480 70.16 4.24 -23.48
C VAL A 480 69.66 5.08 -24.67
N VAL A 481 69.71 4.56 -25.90
CA VAL A 481 69.11 5.20 -27.08
C VAL A 481 67.58 5.23 -26.95
N ALA A 482 66.95 4.15 -26.47
CA ALA A 482 65.51 4.12 -26.18
C ALA A 482 65.11 5.13 -25.09
N LEU A 483 65.89 5.26 -24.01
CA LEU A 483 65.73 6.30 -22.99
C LEU A 483 65.85 7.70 -23.59
N THR A 484 66.90 7.95 -24.38
CA THR A 484 67.14 9.25 -25.03
C THR A 484 65.96 9.65 -25.90
N ASN A 485 65.48 8.72 -26.74
CA ASN A 485 64.33 8.94 -27.61
C ASN A 485 63.03 9.13 -26.82
N GLY A 486 62.78 8.33 -25.78
CA GLY A 486 61.61 8.44 -24.90
C GLY A 486 61.54 9.79 -24.19
N VAL A 487 62.63 10.21 -23.56
CA VAL A 487 62.73 11.55 -22.94
C VAL A 487 62.66 12.66 -23.99
N GLY A 488 63.21 12.46 -25.19
CA GLY A 488 63.05 13.38 -26.33
C GLY A 488 61.59 13.59 -26.74
N LYS A 489 60.77 12.52 -26.78
CA LYS A 489 59.30 12.62 -26.98
C LYS A 489 58.65 13.44 -25.86
N ILE A 490 58.93 13.10 -24.59
CA ILE A 490 58.36 13.79 -23.42
C ILE A 490 58.72 15.28 -23.43
N THR A 491 59.98 15.60 -23.68
CA THR A 491 60.51 16.98 -23.73
C THR A 491 59.84 17.79 -24.84
N SER A 492 59.67 17.19 -26.01
CA SER A 492 58.97 17.81 -27.16
C SER A 492 57.48 18.03 -26.84
N PHE A 493 56.82 17.03 -26.26
CA PHE A 493 55.42 17.11 -25.81
C PHE A 493 55.19 18.20 -24.76
N PHE A 494 56.05 18.29 -23.74
CA PHE A 494 55.96 19.31 -22.71
C PHE A 494 56.24 20.72 -23.26
N SER A 495 57.18 20.85 -24.20
CA SER A 495 57.47 22.14 -24.84
C SER A 495 56.31 22.61 -25.72
N ASN A 496 55.82 21.73 -26.61
CA ASN A 496 54.73 22.04 -27.56
C ASN A 496 53.37 22.29 -26.87
N ASN A 497 53.19 21.84 -25.64
CA ASN A 497 51.98 22.07 -24.85
C ASN A 497 52.22 22.99 -23.64
N LEU A 498 53.39 23.63 -23.51
CA LEU A 498 53.72 24.47 -22.37
C LEU A 498 52.67 25.58 -22.21
N ASP A 499 52.31 26.26 -23.29
CA ASP A 499 51.26 27.29 -23.32
C ASP A 499 49.88 26.76 -22.88
N HIS A 500 49.59 25.46 -23.05
CA HIS A 500 48.35 24.85 -22.58
C HIS A 500 48.39 24.43 -21.11
N PHE A 501 49.58 24.30 -20.51
CA PHE A 501 49.78 24.08 -19.07
C PHE A 501 49.97 25.39 -18.29
N THR A 502 50.51 26.44 -18.92
CA THR A 502 50.77 27.75 -18.30
C THR A 502 49.64 28.75 -18.49
N ALA A 503 48.84 28.66 -19.56
CA ALA A 503 47.68 29.52 -19.74
C ALA A 503 46.69 29.37 -18.57
N SER A 504 46.36 30.49 -17.94
CA SER A 504 45.23 30.56 -17.02
C SER A 504 43.96 30.08 -17.72
N LEU A 505 43.24 29.13 -17.12
CA LEU A 505 41.92 28.73 -17.60
C LEU A 505 40.96 29.93 -17.49
N SER A 506 40.86 30.71 -18.56
CA SER A 506 39.72 31.59 -18.82
C SER A 506 38.49 30.74 -19.10
N TYR A 507 37.93 30.21 -18.02
CA TYR A 507 36.50 30.08 -17.90
C TYR A 507 35.92 31.49 -18.10
N GLY A 508 35.40 31.73 -19.30
CA GLY A 508 34.73 32.97 -19.70
C GLY A 508 33.50 32.66 -20.54
N PRO A 509 32.55 33.60 -20.65
CA PRO A 509 31.40 33.45 -21.54
C PRO A 509 31.85 33.38 -23.01
N LYS A 510 31.04 32.72 -23.86
CA LYS A 510 31.34 32.57 -25.30
C LYS A 510 31.57 33.95 -25.94
N GLY A 511 32.79 34.17 -26.44
CA GLY A 511 33.20 35.41 -27.12
C GLY A 511 33.93 36.44 -26.24
N GLY A 512 33.99 36.24 -24.91
CA GLY A 512 34.78 37.09 -24.02
C GLY A 512 36.20 36.55 -23.83
N THR A 513 37.20 37.43 -23.96
CA THR A 513 38.59 37.17 -23.53
C THR A 513 38.82 37.41 -22.04
N GLU A 514 37.87 38.06 -21.35
CA GLU A 514 38.02 38.50 -19.97
C GLU A 514 37.82 37.38 -18.93
N PHE A 515 38.52 37.54 -17.81
CA PHE A 515 38.49 36.68 -16.64
C PHE A 515 37.10 36.68 -15.97
N ILE A 516 36.57 35.52 -15.57
CA ILE A 516 35.45 35.50 -14.61
C ILE A 516 35.90 36.18 -13.31
N SER A 517 35.11 37.15 -12.86
CA SER A 517 35.33 37.78 -11.55
C SER A 517 35.26 36.72 -10.44
N PRO A 518 36.26 36.61 -9.56
CA PRO A 518 36.28 35.56 -8.55
C PRO A 518 35.06 35.55 -7.62
N LEU A 519 34.41 36.70 -7.39
CA LEU A 519 33.16 36.81 -6.62
C LEU A 519 31.97 36.16 -7.34
N SER A 520 31.85 36.38 -8.66
CA SER A 520 30.86 35.70 -9.51
C SER A 520 30.98 34.19 -9.37
N ALA A 521 32.22 33.70 -9.44
CA ALA A 521 32.50 32.28 -9.32
C ALA A 521 32.19 31.72 -7.93
N GLU A 522 32.49 32.46 -6.84
CA GLU A 522 32.11 32.05 -5.49
C GLU A 522 30.59 31.88 -5.36
N CYS A 523 29.81 32.86 -5.83
CA CYS A 523 28.35 32.75 -5.85
C CYS A 523 27.89 31.50 -6.60
N MET A 524 28.48 31.19 -7.77
CA MET A 524 28.15 29.96 -8.52
C MET A 524 28.46 28.67 -7.75
N LEU A 525 29.58 28.59 -7.00
CA LEU A 525 29.81 27.44 -6.12
C LEU A 525 28.80 27.38 -4.97
N GLN A 526 28.38 28.50 -4.39
CA GLN A 526 27.34 28.51 -3.35
C GLN A 526 25.98 28.05 -3.91
N TYR A 527 25.56 28.54 -5.09
CA TYR A 527 24.33 28.08 -5.73
C TYR A 527 24.41 26.61 -6.17
N LYS A 528 25.55 26.15 -6.70
CA LYS A 528 25.71 24.74 -7.08
C LYS A 528 25.85 23.80 -5.88
N LYS A 529 26.39 24.26 -4.73
CA LYS A 529 26.29 23.56 -3.43
C LYS A 529 24.83 23.42 -2.99
N LYS A 530 24.04 24.50 -3.04
CA LYS A 530 22.59 24.46 -2.74
C LYS A 530 21.84 23.51 -3.68
N ALA A 531 22.10 23.56 -4.98
CA ALA A 531 21.49 22.66 -5.97
C ALA A 531 21.93 21.19 -5.77
N ALA A 532 23.19 20.91 -5.46
CA ALA A 532 23.67 19.57 -5.17
C ALA A 532 23.10 19.00 -3.86
N ALA A 533 22.95 19.83 -2.82
CA ALA A 533 22.26 19.46 -1.58
C ALA A 533 20.76 19.17 -1.84
N TYR A 534 20.09 20.01 -2.63
CA TYR A 534 18.71 19.81 -3.05
C TYR A 534 18.54 18.50 -3.84
N VAL A 535 19.34 18.25 -4.88
CA VAL A 535 19.32 16.98 -5.63
C VAL A 535 19.70 15.78 -4.75
N LYS A 536 20.59 15.94 -3.75
CA LYS A 536 20.87 14.90 -2.75
C LYS A 536 19.68 14.64 -1.82
N SER A 537 18.88 15.65 -1.48
CA SER A 537 17.63 15.47 -0.73
C SER A 537 16.53 14.81 -1.57
N LEU A 538 16.41 15.14 -2.86
CA LEU A 538 15.51 14.47 -3.81
C LEU A 538 15.91 13.01 -4.10
N LYS A 539 17.21 12.70 -4.06
CA LYS A 539 17.75 11.33 -4.23
C LYS A 539 17.93 10.58 -2.91
N LYS A 540 17.59 11.17 -1.77
CA LYS A 540 17.40 10.41 -0.54
C LYS A 540 16.12 9.58 -0.73
N PRO A 541 16.09 8.28 -0.41
CA PRO A 541 14.82 7.55 -0.38
C PRO A 541 13.86 8.31 0.54
N CYS A 542 12.63 8.52 0.07
CA CYS A 542 11.63 9.22 0.87
C CYS A 542 11.46 8.43 2.17
N SER A 543 11.60 9.11 3.31
CA SER A 543 11.50 8.44 4.61
C SER A 543 10.09 7.88 4.77
N ASP A 544 9.96 6.63 5.23
CA ASP A 544 8.74 5.82 5.09
C ASP A 544 7.49 6.59 5.52
N SER A 545 6.80 7.12 4.51
CA SER A 545 5.67 8.01 4.67
C SER A 545 4.43 7.24 4.30
N VAL A 546 3.54 7.06 5.28
CA VAL A 546 2.20 6.49 5.07
C VAL A 546 1.56 7.20 3.87
N PRO A 547 1.17 6.47 2.79
CA PRO A 547 0.51 7.04 1.63
C PRO A 547 -0.71 7.88 2.02
N TYR A 548 -1.00 8.96 1.30
CA TYR A 548 -2.00 9.94 1.73
C TYR A 548 -3.40 9.35 2.00
N GLU A 549 -3.82 8.34 1.23
CA GLU A 549 -5.08 7.62 1.46
C GLU A 549 -5.06 6.81 2.77
N GLU A 550 -3.95 6.15 3.07
CA GLU A 550 -3.74 5.40 4.30
C GLU A 550 -3.57 6.35 5.50
N ALA A 551 -2.98 7.53 5.31
CA ALA A 551 -2.93 8.59 6.32
C ALA A 551 -4.34 9.15 6.62
N LEU A 552 -5.20 9.28 5.61
CA LEU A 552 -6.62 9.62 5.78
C LEU A 552 -7.46 8.48 6.36
N ALA A 553 -7.09 7.22 6.13
CA ALA A 553 -7.69 6.07 6.80
C ALA A 553 -7.30 6.06 8.29
N ASN A 554 -6.00 6.14 8.59
CA ASN A 554 -5.45 6.19 9.93
C ASN A 554 -5.97 7.41 10.71
N ARG A 555 -6.15 8.58 10.09
CA ARG A 555 -6.81 9.74 10.72
C ARG A 555 -8.27 9.45 11.08
N ARG A 556 -9.03 8.75 10.23
CA ARG A 556 -10.43 8.37 10.53
C ARG A 556 -10.50 7.31 11.64
N VAL A 557 -9.60 6.33 11.62
CA VAL A 557 -9.46 5.34 12.70
C VAL A 557 -9.08 6.02 14.03
N LEU A 558 -8.13 6.95 14.02
CA LEU A 558 -7.74 7.75 15.19
C LEU A 558 -8.90 8.57 15.74
N LEU A 559 -9.68 9.25 14.89
CA LEU A 559 -10.88 10.00 15.33
C LEU A 559 -11.92 9.06 15.96
N SER A 560 -12.29 7.97 15.28
CA SER A 560 -13.25 6.98 15.81
C SER A 560 -12.77 6.27 17.09
N SER A 561 -11.45 6.18 17.31
CA SER A 561 -10.88 5.61 18.55
C SER A 561 -10.69 6.63 19.66
N THR A 562 -10.57 7.93 19.35
CA THR A 562 -10.75 8.98 20.38
C THR A 562 -12.21 9.09 20.82
N GLU A 563 -13.16 9.04 19.89
CA GLU A 563 -14.60 9.04 20.17
C GLU A 563 -15.01 7.79 20.97
N SER A 564 -14.55 6.60 20.59
CA SER A 564 -14.84 5.37 21.35
C SER A 564 -14.18 5.35 22.72
N ARG A 565 -12.95 5.88 22.88
CA ARG A 565 -12.28 6.03 24.19
C ARG A 565 -13.05 6.98 25.11
N GLU A 566 -13.61 8.06 24.58
CA GLU A 566 -14.39 9.03 25.36
C GLU A 566 -15.75 8.45 25.76
N GLY A 567 -16.45 7.75 24.85
CA GLY A 567 -17.66 6.99 25.18
C GLY A 567 -17.41 5.88 26.22
N LEU A 568 -16.30 5.15 26.09
CA LEU A 568 -15.94 4.10 27.07
C LEU A 568 -15.57 4.72 28.44
N ALA A 569 -14.91 5.87 28.47
CA ALA A 569 -14.62 6.60 29.69
C ALA A 569 -15.90 7.08 30.39
N GLN A 570 -16.89 7.60 29.64
CA GLN A 570 -18.21 7.94 30.19
C GLN A 570 -18.95 6.70 30.72
N GLN A 571 -18.86 5.56 30.03
CA GLN A 571 -19.48 4.31 30.48
C GLN A 571 -18.81 3.74 31.74
N VAL A 572 -17.48 3.89 31.87
CA VAL A 572 -16.74 3.57 33.10
C VAL A 572 -17.14 4.51 34.24
N GLN A 573 -17.21 5.82 33.99
CA GLN A 573 -17.65 6.82 34.97
C GLN A 573 -19.07 6.51 35.51
N GLN A 574 -20.02 6.23 34.62
CA GLN A 574 -21.38 5.83 34.99
C GLN A 574 -21.44 4.51 35.78
N SER A 575 -20.55 3.56 35.51
CA SER A 575 -20.51 2.30 36.27
C SER A 575 -19.88 2.49 37.66
N LEU A 576 -18.87 3.34 37.81
CA LEU A 576 -18.31 3.75 39.10
C LEU A 576 -19.34 4.52 39.95
N GLU A 577 -20.08 5.46 39.37
CA GLU A 577 -21.17 6.17 40.07
C GLU A 577 -22.31 5.24 40.50
N LYS A 578 -22.58 4.18 39.72
CA LYS A 578 -23.56 3.15 40.11
C LYS A 578 -23.03 2.25 41.23
N ILE A 579 -21.75 1.89 41.23
CA ILE A 579 -21.11 1.15 42.32
C ILE A 579 -21.17 1.98 43.61
N ALA A 580 -20.79 3.26 43.58
CA ALA A 580 -20.80 4.13 44.77
C ALA A 580 -22.19 4.27 45.39
N LYS A 581 -23.27 4.31 44.58
CA LYS A 581 -24.66 4.29 45.06
C LYS A 581 -25.04 2.97 45.71
N LEU A 582 -24.65 1.83 45.13
CA LEU A 582 -24.88 0.51 45.72
C LEU A 582 -24.06 0.30 47.02
N GLU A 583 -22.90 0.92 47.14
CA GLU A 583 -22.12 0.95 48.38
C GLU A 583 -22.80 1.81 49.45
N GLN A 584 -23.32 2.98 49.09
CA GLN A 584 -24.13 3.82 49.99
C GLN A 584 -25.43 3.12 50.45
N GLU A 585 -26.13 2.43 49.55
CA GLU A 585 -27.30 1.60 49.88
C GLU A 585 -26.93 0.45 50.81
N LYS A 586 -25.81 -0.23 50.57
CA LYS A 586 -25.27 -1.29 51.45
C LYS A 586 -24.95 -0.76 52.84
N GLU A 587 -24.37 0.43 52.97
CA GLU A 587 -24.14 1.09 54.27
C GLU A 587 -25.46 1.45 54.96
N HIS A 588 -26.43 2.00 54.23
CA HIS A 588 -27.77 2.29 54.75
C HIS A 588 -28.44 1.03 55.32
N TRP A 589 -28.50 -0.06 54.56
CA TRP A 589 -29.07 -1.34 55.03
C TRP A 589 -28.28 -1.96 56.18
N MET A 590 -26.95 -1.76 56.25
CA MET A 590 -26.15 -2.19 57.39
C MET A 590 -26.50 -1.40 58.66
N LEU A 591 -26.69 -0.09 58.55
CA LEU A 591 -27.12 0.77 59.66
C LEU A 591 -28.55 0.43 60.10
N GLU A 592 -29.48 0.19 59.18
CA GLU A 592 -30.83 -0.28 59.53
C GLU A 592 -30.81 -1.65 60.23
N ALA A 593 -29.99 -2.60 59.77
CA ALA A 593 -29.84 -3.90 60.42
C ALA A 593 -29.26 -3.77 61.84
N GLN A 594 -28.30 -2.85 62.05
CA GLN A 594 -27.79 -2.54 63.39
C GLN A 594 -28.86 -1.87 64.28
N LEU A 595 -29.64 -0.93 63.75
CA LEU A 595 -30.74 -0.29 64.47
C LEU A 595 -31.87 -1.28 64.81
N ALA A 596 -32.19 -2.22 63.90
CA ALA A 596 -33.12 -3.30 64.14
C ALA A 596 -32.62 -4.25 65.24
N LYS A 597 -31.34 -4.63 65.21
CA LYS A 597 -30.70 -5.42 66.27
C LYS A 597 -30.77 -4.69 67.63
N ILE A 598 -30.46 -3.40 67.69
CA ILE A 598 -30.54 -2.60 68.93
C ILE A 598 -31.99 -2.47 69.43
N LYS A 599 -32.99 -2.36 68.54
CA LYS A 599 -34.42 -2.41 68.92
C LYS A 599 -34.77 -3.78 69.53
N LEU A 600 -34.36 -4.88 68.89
CA LEU A 600 -34.63 -6.26 69.33
C LEU A 600 -33.91 -6.57 70.66
N GLU A 601 -32.69 -6.09 70.86
CA GLU A 601 -31.98 -6.16 72.16
C GLU A 601 -32.70 -5.35 73.25
N LYS A 602 -33.22 -4.16 72.94
CA LYS A 602 -34.04 -3.36 73.86
C LYS A 602 -35.39 -4.01 74.19
N GLU A 603 -36.03 -4.70 73.23
CA GLU A 603 -37.24 -5.48 73.51
C GLU A 603 -36.94 -6.74 74.33
N ASN A 604 -35.85 -7.45 74.06
CA ASN A 604 -35.40 -8.56 74.91
C ASN A 604 -35.03 -8.09 76.33
N GLN A 605 -34.49 -6.88 76.50
CA GLN A 605 -34.31 -6.28 77.81
C GLN A 605 -35.65 -5.96 78.49
N LYS A 606 -36.60 -5.32 77.79
CA LYS A 606 -37.96 -5.09 78.31
C LYS A 606 -38.63 -6.40 78.72
N LEU A 607 -38.56 -7.44 77.88
CA LEU A 607 -39.10 -8.77 78.17
C LEU A 607 -38.45 -9.36 79.42
N LYS A 608 -37.12 -9.29 79.56
CA LYS A 608 -36.43 -9.72 80.80
C LYS A 608 -36.90 -8.95 82.03
N TYR A 609 -37.09 -7.63 81.95
CA TYR A 609 -37.58 -6.84 83.08
C TYR A 609 -39.06 -7.15 83.41
N SER A 610 -39.92 -7.34 82.42
CA SER A 610 -41.31 -7.79 82.63
C SER A 610 -41.38 -9.21 83.21
N PHE A 611 -40.51 -10.13 82.78
CA PHE A 611 -40.46 -11.50 83.32
C PHE A 611 -39.84 -11.57 84.72
N SER A 612 -38.97 -10.62 85.09
CA SER A 612 -38.42 -10.53 86.44
C SER A 612 -39.42 -10.07 87.52
N GLY A 613 -40.66 -9.75 87.14
CA GLY A 613 -41.72 -9.37 88.08
C GLY A 613 -42.50 -10.55 88.69
N HIS A 614 -42.67 -11.66 87.95
CA HIS A 614 -43.58 -12.76 88.33
C HIS A 614 -43.04 -14.14 87.89
N LEU A 615 -42.07 -14.68 88.63
CA LEU A 615 -42.29 -15.82 89.55
C LEU A 615 -40.98 -16.20 90.27
N ALA A 616 -41.08 -16.47 91.57
CA ALA A 616 -40.11 -17.30 92.28
C ALA A 616 -40.73 -18.69 92.48
N GLU A 617 -39.87 -19.71 92.60
CA GLU A 617 -40.23 -21.13 92.90
C GLU A 617 -41.16 -21.78 91.83
N THR A 618 -40.71 -22.75 91.03
CA THR A 618 -40.21 -24.06 91.51
C THR A 618 -39.43 -24.82 90.41
N ILE A 619 -38.22 -25.29 90.76
CA ILE A 619 -37.56 -26.60 90.48
C ILE A 619 -38.25 -27.49 89.39
N GLN A 620 -37.62 -28.03 88.35
CA GLN A 620 -36.21 -28.32 87.95
C GLN A 620 -36.12 -28.30 86.38
N GLU A 621 -35.05 -28.57 85.59
CA GLU A 621 -33.67 -29.09 85.74
C GLU A 621 -32.80 -28.60 84.53
N ARG A 622 -31.63 -29.23 84.29
CA ARG A 622 -30.86 -29.39 83.02
C ARG A 622 -31.04 -28.30 81.94
N SER A 623 -30.13 -27.35 81.77
CA SER A 623 -28.74 -27.49 81.25
C SER A 623 -28.68 -28.12 79.84
N VAL A 624 -27.99 -27.58 78.82
CA VAL A 624 -26.82 -26.66 78.83
C VAL A 624 -26.89 -25.61 77.69
N LEU A 625 -26.35 -24.42 77.95
CA LEU A 625 -25.89 -23.40 77.00
C LEU A 625 -24.36 -23.20 77.23
N PRO A 626 -23.56 -22.63 76.30
CA PRO A 626 -23.71 -22.47 74.84
C PRO A 626 -22.35 -22.72 74.12
N ASN A 627 -22.13 -22.00 73.00
CA ASN A 627 -20.85 -21.57 72.43
C ASN A 627 -19.91 -22.58 71.73
N VAL A 628 -19.74 -22.32 70.43
CA VAL A 628 -18.46 -21.89 69.81
C VAL A 628 -17.21 -22.05 70.69
N THR A 629 -16.30 -22.93 70.26
CA THR A 629 -14.86 -22.61 70.25
C THR A 629 -14.16 -23.35 69.11
N GLU A 630 -13.02 -22.81 68.70
CA GLU A 630 -12.18 -23.36 67.64
C GLU A 630 -11.64 -24.74 68.01
N GLN A 631 -11.46 -25.64 67.03
CA GLN A 631 -10.19 -26.35 66.96
C GLN A 631 -9.84 -26.89 65.57
N LYS A 632 -8.53 -26.88 65.33
CA LYS A 632 -7.82 -27.30 64.13
C LYS A 632 -8.11 -28.75 63.76
N LYS A 633 -8.03 -29.05 62.46
CA LYS A 633 -7.27 -30.22 61.99
C LYS A 633 -6.63 -29.94 60.63
N GLU A 634 -5.31 -30.05 60.61
CA GLU A 634 -4.53 -30.28 59.40
C GLU A 634 -4.49 -31.80 59.11
N GLU A 635 -3.70 -32.20 58.11
CA GLU A 635 -3.49 -33.58 57.63
C GLU A 635 -4.67 -34.23 56.86
N ALA A 636 -4.46 -34.87 55.70
CA ALA A 636 -3.27 -34.87 54.83
C ALA A 636 -3.65 -35.24 53.38
N THR A 637 -2.77 -34.84 52.45
CA THR A 637 -2.48 -35.45 51.14
C THR A 637 -3.50 -36.41 50.49
N GLU A 638 -3.94 -36.05 49.27
CA GLU A 638 -3.34 -36.70 48.09
C GLU A 638 -3.32 -35.79 46.85
N LYS A 639 -2.65 -36.23 45.78
CA LYS A 639 -2.23 -35.40 44.64
C LYS A 639 -2.97 -35.78 43.35
N SER A 640 -3.39 -34.80 42.55
CA SER A 640 -3.01 -34.78 41.12
C SER A 640 -3.19 -33.42 40.43
N GLN A 641 -2.12 -32.98 39.76
CA GLN A 641 -2.10 -32.20 38.51
C GLN A 641 -3.05 -30.99 38.33
N ARG A 642 -2.49 -29.79 38.55
CA ARG A 642 -2.43 -28.73 37.51
C ARG A 642 -1.25 -27.79 37.76
N GLU A 643 -0.69 -27.24 36.69
CA GLU A 643 0.57 -26.49 36.71
C GLU A 643 0.38 -25.03 37.15
N PRO A 644 1.23 -24.50 38.05
CA PRO A 644 1.24 -23.07 38.35
C PRO A 644 2.10 -22.32 37.33
N VAL A 645 1.46 -21.55 36.44
CA VAL A 645 2.16 -20.53 35.64
C VAL A 645 2.70 -19.47 36.61
N LYS A 646 4.01 -19.47 36.82
CA LYS A 646 4.67 -18.50 37.71
C LYS A 646 4.56 -17.10 37.12
N SER A 647 3.84 -16.22 37.79
CA SER A 647 3.83 -14.78 37.51
C SER A 647 5.19 -14.16 37.88
N THR A 648 6.19 -14.27 37.00
CA THR A 648 7.50 -13.64 37.17
C THR A 648 7.43 -12.13 36.92
N SER A 649 6.81 -11.42 37.84
CA SER A 649 6.86 -9.96 37.97
C SER A 649 6.97 -9.62 39.46
N LEU A 650 8.21 -9.55 39.96
CA LEU A 650 8.63 -8.95 41.25
C LEU A 650 10.15 -9.15 41.54
N VAL A 651 11.00 -9.18 40.50
CA VAL A 651 12.48 -9.21 40.65
C VAL A 651 13.12 -8.26 39.64
N SER A 652 13.16 -6.96 39.96
CA SER A 652 13.86 -5.95 39.15
C SER A 652 14.39 -4.79 39.99
N ASP A 653 13.56 -4.20 40.87
CA ASP A 653 13.94 -2.96 41.57
C ASP A 653 15.01 -3.14 42.67
N SER A 654 14.96 -4.23 43.46
CA SER A 654 15.89 -4.39 44.60
C SER A 654 17.36 -4.53 44.20
N PHE A 655 17.64 -5.03 42.99
CA PHE A 655 19.01 -5.26 42.49
C PHE A 655 19.72 -3.99 41.97
N LEU A 656 18.99 -2.87 41.78
CA LEU A 656 19.54 -1.60 41.29
C LEU A 656 19.85 -0.57 42.39
N GLN A 657 19.52 -0.89 43.65
CA GLN A 657 19.74 -0.01 44.80
C GLN A 657 21.06 -0.33 45.52
N GLU A 658 21.29 -1.59 45.90
CA GLU A 658 22.52 -2.03 46.61
C GLU A 658 23.82 -1.74 45.82
N ARG A 659 23.73 -1.73 44.48
CA ARG A 659 24.88 -1.43 43.61
C ARG A 659 25.33 0.04 43.67
N ARG A 660 24.46 0.95 44.12
CA ARG A 660 24.67 2.41 44.07
C ARG A 660 25.45 2.92 45.29
N GLU A 661 25.27 2.29 46.44
CA GLU A 661 25.95 2.68 47.70
C GLU A 661 27.42 2.27 47.69
N LYS A 662 27.75 1.09 47.14
CA LYS A 662 29.14 0.60 47.03
C LYS A 662 30.03 1.51 46.16
N THR A 663 29.47 2.18 45.15
CA THR A 663 30.20 3.20 44.35
C THR A 663 30.47 4.48 45.13
N PHE A 664 29.57 4.88 46.03
CA PHE A 664 29.69 6.12 46.79
C PHE A 664 30.75 6.03 47.90
N ILE A 665 30.90 4.85 48.52
CA ILE A 665 31.92 4.59 49.56
C ILE A 665 33.34 4.66 48.97
N TRP A 666 33.59 4.05 47.81
CA TRP A 666 34.92 4.05 47.17
C TRP A 666 35.42 5.47 46.85
N LYS A 667 34.54 6.38 46.40
CA LYS A 667 34.91 7.75 46.04
C LYS A 667 35.25 8.67 47.23
N ARG A 668 35.13 8.19 48.47
CA ARG A 668 35.49 8.93 49.70
C ARG A 668 36.79 8.45 50.36
N LEU A 669 37.37 7.31 49.94
CA LEU A 669 38.53 6.73 50.62
C LEU A 669 39.90 7.08 50.00
N LEU A 670 39.95 7.43 48.71
CA LEU A 670 41.18 7.93 48.06
C LEU A 670 41.00 9.40 47.65
N GLY A 671 41.63 10.31 48.39
CA GLY A 671 41.72 11.72 48.05
C GLY A 671 43.16 12.17 47.86
N SER A 672 43.64 12.25 46.61
CA SER A 672 44.83 13.01 46.22
C SER A 672 44.85 13.24 44.70
N THR A 673 45.31 14.42 44.28
CA THR A 673 45.69 14.83 42.90
C THR A 673 44.69 14.54 41.76
N ALA A 674 44.08 15.60 41.20
CA ALA A 674 43.31 15.56 39.95
C ALA A 674 44.22 15.45 38.70
N PRO A 675 43.67 15.10 37.51
CA PRO A 675 43.09 16.13 36.64
C PRO A 675 41.73 15.76 36.00
N ASP A 676 41.04 16.75 35.41
CA ASP A 676 39.63 16.68 34.94
C ASP A 676 39.22 15.54 33.99
N ASN A 677 40.17 14.86 33.34
CA ASN A 677 39.91 13.93 32.24
C ASN A 677 39.05 12.72 32.65
N GLU A 678 39.28 12.12 33.83
CA GLU A 678 38.49 10.97 34.29
C GLU A 678 37.02 11.35 34.52
N SER A 679 36.74 12.55 35.06
CA SER A 679 35.37 13.01 35.27
C SER A 679 34.60 13.16 33.96
N ARG A 680 35.28 13.62 32.89
CA ARG A 680 34.72 13.74 31.54
C ARG A 680 34.43 12.36 30.95
N GLU A 681 35.33 11.40 31.11
CA GLU A 681 35.11 10.04 30.63
C GLU A 681 33.98 9.33 31.37
N ASP A 682 33.88 9.47 32.69
CA ASP A 682 32.79 8.89 33.47
C ASP A 682 31.43 9.50 33.09
N LEU A 683 31.38 10.81 32.83
CA LEU A 683 30.16 11.45 32.35
C LEU A 683 29.75 10.93 30.95
N ILE A 684 30.73 10.71 30.06
CA ILE A 684 30.51 10.11 28.73
C ILE A 684 30.05 8.64 28.84
N LYS A 685 30.69 7.84 29.70
CA LYS A 685 30.32 6.43 29.97
C LYS A 685 28.87 6.36 30.50
N ASN A 686 28.52 7.21 31.46
CA ASN A 686 27.18 7.28 32.03
C ASN A 686 26.13 7.72 30.99
N HIS A 687 26.41 8.72 30.16
CA HIS A 687 25.52 9.14 29.07
C HIS A 687 25.25 7.99 28.09
N TYR A 688 26.29 7.27 27.65
CA TYR A 688 26.11 6.14 26.73
C TYR A 688 25.42 4.93 27.40
N MET A 689 25.69 4.62 28.67
CA MET A 689 24.96 3.57 29.39
C MET A 689 23.48 3.92 29.57
N ALA A 690 23.15 5.17 29.92
CA ALA A 690 21.77 5.64 29.99
C ALA A 690 21.08 5.52 28.62
N ARG A 691 21.75 5.94 27.53
CA ARG A 691 21.21 5.83 26.18
C ARG A 691 21.02 4.39 25.71
N ILE A 692 21.90 3.47 26.12
CA ILE A 692 21.72 2.03 25.87
C ILE A 692 20.48 1.52 26.61
N ALA A 693 20.30 1.87 27.89
CA ALA A 693 19.12 1.46 28.66
C ALA A 693 17.79 2.01 28.08
N GLU A 694 17.76 3.28 27.65
CA GLU A 694 16.63 3.86 26.91
C GLU A 694 16.31 3.07 25.63
N LEU A 695 17.32 2.78 24.81
CA LEU A 695 17.14 2.04 23.56
C LEU A 695 16.69 0.60 23.79
N THR A 696 17.19 -0.07 24.82
CA THR A 696 16.71 -1.41 25.24
C THR A 696 15.25 -1.36 25.69
N SER A 697 14.84 -0.35 26.46
CA SER A 697 13.44 -0.17 26.88
C SER A 697 12.52 0.10 25.68
N HIS A 698 12.94 0.96 24.75
CA HIS A 698 12.19 1.22 23.51
C HIS A 698 12.06 -0.04 22.63
N LEU A 699 13.10 -0.88 22.54
CA LEU A 699 13.05 -2.16 21.82
C LEU A 699 12.03 -3.12 22.45
N GLN A 700 12.10 -3.32 23.77
CA GLN A 700 11.17 -4.18 24.51
C GLN A 700 9.70 -3.71 24.39
N LEU A 701 9.48 -2.38 24.40
CA LEU A 701 8.16 -1.79 24.18
C LEU A 701 7.64 -2.01 22.75
N ALA A 702 8.53 -1.97 21.75
CA ALA A 702 8.19 -2.23 20.35
C ALA A 702 7.85 -3.71 20.12
N ASP A 703 8.65 -4.63 20.65
CA ASP A 703 8.39 -6.08 20.57
C ASP A 703 7.08 -6.46 21.26
N SER A 704 6.82 -5.91 22.46
CA SER A 704 5.55 -6.11 23.19
C SER A 704 4.34 -5.67 22.35
N LYS A 705 4.41 -4.50 21.70
CA LYS A 705 3.35 -4.01 20.80
C LYS A 705 3.21 -4.84 19.54
N SER A 706 4.32 -5.31 18.95
CA SER A 706 4.32 -6.22 17.80
C SER A 706 3.57 -7.51 18.11
N VAL A 707 3.85 -8.13 19.26
CA VAL A 707 3.15 -9.33 19.74
C VAL A 707 1.66 -9.06 20.00
N HIS A 708 1.31 -7.89 20.57
CA HIS A 708 -0.08 -7.48 20.79
C HIS A 708 -0.87 -7.37 19.49
N PHE A 709 -0.39 -6.56 18.53
CA PHE A 709 -1.06 -6.39 17.24
C PHE A 709 -1.16 -7.72 16.46
N HIS A 710 -0.13 -8.58 16.55
CA HIS A 710 -0.19 -9.91 15.94
C HIS A 710 -1.22 -10.83 16.62
N ALA A 711 -1.51 -10.68 17.91
CA ALA A 711 -2.64 -11.35 18.56
C ALA A 711 -3.99 -10.77 18.12
N GLU A 712 -4.14 -9.44 18.07
CA GLU A 712 -5.37 -8.76 17.64
C GLU A 712 -5.75 -9.08 16.19
N CYS A 713 -4.80 -9.03 15.24
CA CYS A 713 -5.06 -9.40 13.85
C CYS A 713 -5.56 -10.85 13.72
N ARG A 714 -5.06 -11.78 14.53
CA ARG A 714 -5.54 -13.18 14.55
C ARG A 714 -6.91 -13.32 15.21
N ALA A 715 -7.26 -12.47 16.18
CA ALA A 715 -8.61 -12.41 16.75
C ALA A 715 -9.63 -11.79 15.78
N LEU A 716 -9.24 -10.74 15.05
CA LEU A 716 -10.05 -10.10 14.01
C LEU A 716 -10.31 -11.04 12.83
N ALA A 717 -9.29 -11.76 12.33
CA ALA A 717 -9.45 -12.76 11.28
C ALA A 717 -10.47 -13.86 11.67
N LYS A 718 -10.44 -14.34 12.93
CA LYS A 718 -11.43 -15.29 13.45
C LYS A 718 -12.84 -14.71 13.53
N ARG A 719 -13.00 -13.43 13.94
CA ARG A 719 -14.30 -12.75 13.96
C ARG A 719 -14.86 -12.55 12.54
N LEU A 720 -13.99 -12.21 11.59
CA LEU A 720 -14.37 -12.00 10.19
C LEU A 720 -14.87 -13.31 9.55
N ALA A 721 -14.15 -14.42 9.73
CA ALA A 721 -14.59 -15.73 9.23
C ALA A 721 -15.93 -16.20 9.84
N LEU A 722 -16.19 -15.89 11.11
CA LEU A 722 -17.50 -16.15 11.73
C LEU A 722 -18.62 -15.25 11.14
N ALA A 723 -18.32 -13.99 10.85
CA ALA A 723 -19.25 -13.07 10.21
C ALA A 723 -19.56 -13.51 8.76
N GLU A 724 -18.56 -13.94 7.99
CA GLU A 724 -18.74 -14.49 6.64
C GLU A 724 -19.65 -15.72 6.67
N LYS A 725 -19.41 -16.67 7.58
CA LYS A 725 -20.30 -17.83 7.74
C LYS A 725 -21.74 -17.46 8.09
N SER A 726 -21.95 -16.41 8.90
CA SER A 726 -23.31 -15.90 9.20
C SER A 726 -23.98 -15.19 8.00
N LYS A 727 -23.18 -14.56 7.13
CA LYS A 727 -23.66 -13.99 5.87
C LYS A 727 -24.06 -15.08 4.88
N GLU A 728 -23.32 -16.19 4.84
CA GLU A 728 -23.64 -17.34 3.98
C GLU A 728 -25.00 -17.95 4.37
N SER A 729 -25.25 -18.22 5.66
CA SER A 729 -26.55 -18.75 6.10
C SER A 729 -27.71 -17.79 5.81
N LEU A 730 -27.54 -16.49 6.05
CA LEU A 730 -28.55 -15.47 5.70
C LEU A 730 -28.79 -15.38 4.18
N MET A 731 -27.77 -15.64 3.35
CA MET A 731 -27.94 -15.72 1.90
C MET A 731 -28.68 -16.99 1.45
N GLU A 732 -28.58 -18.10 2.19
CA GLU A 732 -29.37 -19.30 1.93
C GLU A 732 -30.84 -19.13 2.35
N GLU A 733 -31.09 -18.56 3.54
CA GLU A 733 -32.44 -18.18 3.98
C GLU A 733 -33.12 -17.23 2.97
N LEU A 734 -32.40 -16.22 2.47
CA LEU A 734 -32.92 -15.27 1.49
C LEU A 734 -33.22 -15.92 0.12
N LYS A 735 -32.40 -16.89 -0.33
CA LYS A 735 -32.71 -17.71 -1.51
C LYS A 735 -34.00 -18.51 -1.31
N LEU A 736 -34.16 -19.15 -0.15
CA LEU A 736 -35.31 -20.00 0.17
C LEU A 736 -36.60 -19.17 0.29
N GLY A 737 -36.52 -17.98 0.90
CA GLY A 737 -37.60 -16.98 0.89
C GLY A 737 -37.98 -16.54 -0.53
N SER A 738 -37.01 -16.25 -1.39
CA SER A 738 -37.24 -15.89 -2.81
C SER A 738 -37.91 -17.00 -3.62
N GLN A 739 -37.54 -18.26 -3.39
CA GLN A 739 -38.20 -19.43 -4.00
C GLN A 739 -39.66 -19.56 -3.54
N ASN A 740 -39.94 -19.30 -2.26
CA ASN A 740 -41.31 -19.31 -1.73
C ASN A 740 -42.17 -18.17 -2.29
N ILE A 741 -41.60 -16.96 -2.48
CA ILE A 741 -42.29 -15.85 -3.17
C ILE A 741 -42.64 -16.24 -4.61
N SER A 742 -41.70 -16.82 -5.35
CA SER A 742 -41.94 -17.31 -6.72
C SER A 742 -43.04 -18.37 -6.80
N ARG A 743 -43.11 -19.29 -5.82
CA ARG A 743 -44.19 -20.28 -5.70
C ARG A 743 -45.56 -19.64 -5.45
N LEU A 744 -45.62 -18.64 -4.55
CA LEU A 744 -46.86 -17.90 -4.26
C LEU A 744 -47.34 -17.09 -5.47
N GLN A 745 -46.41 -16.50 -6.25
CA GLN A 745 -46.73 -15.84 -7.51
C GLN A 745 -47.29 -16.83 -8.55
N ALA A 746 -46.69 -18.01 -8.71
CA ALA A 746 -47.19 -19.05 -9.60
C ALA A 746 -48.59 -19.56 -9.20
N SER A 747 -48.83 -19.76 -7.90
CA SER A 747 -50.16 -20.11 -7.37
C SER A 747 -51.19 -19.01 -7.65
N LYS A 748 -50.83 -17.72 -7.47
CA LYS A 748 -51.75 -16.61 -7.77
C LYS A 748 -52.09 -16.53 -9.27
N ILE A 749 -51.16 -16.85 -10.16
CA ILE A 749 -51.41 -16.95 -11.61
C ILE A 749 -52.35 -18.12 -11.92
N LEU A 750 -52.14 -19.29 -11.31
CA LEU A 750 -53.02 -20.46 -11.46
C LEU A 750 -54.45 -20.18 -11.01
N ASN A 751 -54.64 -19.52 -9.87
CA ASN A 751 -55.97 -19.14 -9.40
C ASN A 751 -56.64 -18.14 -10.36
N GLY A 752 -55.92 -17.11 -10.82
CA GLY A 752 -56.46 -16.17 -11.82
C GLY A 752 -56.83 -16.83 -13.16
N ILE A 753 -56.11 -17.87 -13.58
CA ILE A 753 -56.49 -18.69 -14.74
C ILE A 753 -57.79 -19.43 -14.45
N ALA A 754 -57.93 -20.07 -13.27
CA ALA A 754 -59.16 -20.75 -12.87
C ALA A 754 -60.38 -19.80 -12.83
N ASP A 755 -60.21 -18.59 -12.29
CA ASP A 755 -61.25 -17.55 -12.28
C ASP A 755 -61.71 -17.19 -13.71
N THR A 756 -60.76 -16.99 -14.64
CA THR A 756 -61.10 -16.72 -16.06
C THR A 756 -61.78 -17.90 -16.74
N LEU A 757 -61.38 -19.13 -16.41
CA LEU A 757 -61.96 -20.35 -16.99
C LEU A 757 -63.39 -20.58 -16.47
N HIS A 758 -63.64 -20.29 -15.19
CA HIS A 758 -64.99 -20.28 -14.62
C HIS A 758 -65.89 -19.24 -15.31
N ARG A 759 -65.40 -18.01 -15.51
CA ARG A 759 -66.16 -16.97 -16.21
C ARG A 759 -66.51 -17.33 -17.67
N VAL A 760 -65.57 -17.96 -18.38
CA VAL A 760 -65.82 -18.48 -19.75
C VAL A 760 -66.82 -19.65 -19.73
N MET A 761 -66.85 -20.45 -18.67
CA MET A 761 -67.84 -21.51 -18.49
C MET A 761 -69.25 -20.94 -18.22
N ASP A 762 -69.37 -19.84 -17.47
CA ASP A 762 -70.64 -19.13 -17.28
C ASP A 762 -71.13 -18.45 -18.57
N GLU A 763 -70.23 -17.83 -19.33
CA GLU A 763 -70.51 -17.31 -20.69
C GLU A 763 -70.98 -18.43 -21.64
N LEU A 764 -70.40 -19.63 -21.54
CA LEU A 764 -70.83 -20.81 -22.31
C LEU A 764 -72.18 -21.37 -21.82
N MET A 765 -72.43 -21.40 -20.52
CA MET A 765 -73.69 -21.89 -19.95
C MET A 765 -74.86 -20.95 -20.23
N THR A 766 -74.64 -19.63 -20.20
CA THR A 766 -75.66 -18.62 -20.53
C THR A 766 -75.96 -18.59 -22.03
N THR A 767 -74.95 -18.71 -22.90
CA THR A 767 -75.19 -18.86 -24.35
C THR A 767 -75.87 -20.18 -24.69
N LYS A 768 -75.46 -21.31 -24.09
CA LYS A 768 -76.16 -22.60 -24.22
C LYS A 768 -77.64 -22.47 -23.83
N ARG A 769 -77.94 -21.86 -22.69
CA ARG A 769 -79.32 -21.65 -22.22
C ARG A 769 -80.12 -20.82 -23.21
N SER A 770 -79.55 -19.73 -23.75
CA SER A 770 -80.21 -18.92 -24.78
C SER A 770 -80.52 -19.70 -26.06
N TYR A 771 -79.67 -20.65 -26.47
CA TYR A 771 -79.98 -21.56 -27.58
C TYR A 771 -81.05 -22.59 -27.22
N GLU A 772 -81.09 -23.11 -25.99
CA GLU A 772 -82.15 -24.00 -25.51
C GLU A 772 -83.51 -23.27 -25.43
N ASP A 773 -83.54 -22.02 -24.95
CA ASP A 773 -84.74 -21.17 -24.91
C ASP A 773 -85.23 -20.83 -26.34
N GLN A 774 -84.31 -20.54 -27.28
CA GLN A 774 -84.64 -20.34 -28.70
C GLN A 774 -85.20 -21.61 -29.35
N LEU A 775 -84.63 -22.78 -29.05
CA LEU A 775 -85.15 -24.07 -29.53
C LEU A 775 -86.51 -24.40 -28.94
N SER A 776 -86.78 -24.05 -27.67
CA SER A 776 -88.11 -24.17 -27.07
C SER A 776 -89.11 -23.29 -27.82
N MET A 777 -88.84 -21.99 -27.99
CA MET A 777 -89.73 -21.08 -28.73
C MET A 777 -89.96 -21.53 -30.18
N MET A 778 -88.95 -22.09 -30.85
CA MET A 778 -89.13 -22.72 -32.16
C MET A 778 -90.01 -23.98 -32.10
N SER A 779 -89.85 -24.82 -31.08
CA SER A 779 -90.68 -26.03 -30.89
C SER A 779 -92.14 -25.67 -30.60
N ASP A 780 -92.39 -24.65 -29.78
CA ASP A 780 -93.72 -24.13 -29.47
C ASP A 780 -94.38 -23.52 -30.72
N HIS A 781 -93.61 -22.76 -31.52
CA HIS A 781 -94.07 -22.24 -32.81
C HIS A 781 -94.35 -23.36 -33.82
N LEU A 782 -93.53 -24.41 -33.88
CA LEU A 782 -93.78 -25.58 -34.73
C LEU A 782 -95.00 -26.38 -34.27
N CYS A 783 -95.25 -26.45 -32.95
CA CYS A 783 -96.46 -27.06 -32.39
C CYS A 783 -97.72 -26.28 -32.81
N SER A 784 -97.72 -24.95 -32.59
CA SER A 784 -98.80 -24.05 -33.03
C SER A 784 -99.01 -24.10 -34.55
N MET A 785 -97.94 -24.13 -35.34
CA MET A 785 -98.02 -24.27 -36.80
C MET A 785 -98.65 -25.62 -37.20
N ASN A 786 -98.26 -26.73 -36.54
CA ASN A 786 -98.89 -28.03 -36.75
C ASN A 786 -100.37 -28.06 -36.34
N GLU A 787 -100.77 -27.34 -35.27
CA GLU A 787 -102.20 -27.17 -34.97
C GLU A 787 -102.93 -26.43 -36.11
N THR A 788 -102.35 -25.34 -36.65
CA THR A 788 -102.99 -24.61 -37.75
C THR A 788 -103.06 -25.43 -39.03
N LEU A 789 -102.03 -26.24 -39.34
CA LEU A 789 -102.05 -27.18 -40.46
C LEU A 789 -103.05 -28.32 -40.23
N THR A 790 -103.26 -28.75 -38.99
CA THR A 790 -104.28 -29.75 -38.63
C THR A 790 -105.68 -29.17 -38.80
N LYS A 791 -105.94 -27.96 -38.30
CA LYS A 791 -107.21 -27.22 -38.51
C LYS A 791 -107.48 -26.98 -39.99
N GLN A 792 -106.50 -26.56 -40.77
CA GLN A 792 -106.63 -26.42 -42.23
C GLN A 792 -106.87 -27.77 -42.93
N ARG A 793 -106.33 -28.87 -42.41
CA ARG A 793 -106.61 -30.22 -42.93
C ARG A 793 -108.03 -30.68 -42.58
N GLU A 794 -108.52 -30.38 -41.38
CA GLU A 794 -109.91 -30.59 -40.98
C GLU A 794 -110.88 -29.75 -41.83
N GLU A 795 -110.53 -28.49 -42.15
CA GLU A 795 -111.26 -27.67 -43.12
C GLU A 795 -111.22 -28.27 -44.53
N ILE A 796 -110.07 -28.75 -45.01
CA ILE A 796 -109.95 -29.40 -46.32
C ILE A 796 -110.74 -30.71 -46.39
N ASP A 797 -110.71 -31.53 -45.34
CA ASP A 797 -111.39 -32.83 -45.32
C ASP A 797 -112.91 -32.65 -45.08
N THR A 798 -113.35 -31.65 -44.30
CA THR A 798 -114.77 -31.25 -44.26
C THR A 798 -115.25 -30.63 -45.57
N LEU A 799 -114.44 -29.82 -46.26
CA LEU A 799 -114.76 -29.31 -47.60
C LEU A 799 -114.89 -30.46 -48.62
N LYS A 800 -114.03 -31.49 -48.57
CA LYS A 800 -114.20 -32.71 -49.38
C LYS A 800 -115.52 -33.43 -49.08
N MET A 801 -115.85 -33.61 -47.80
CA MET A 801 -117.12 -34.23 -47.37
C MET A 801 -118.36 -33.37 -47.67
N SER A 802 -118.18 -32.06 -47.93
CA SER A 802 -119.24 -31.19 -48.47
C SER A 802 -119.32 -31.19 -50.01
N SER A 803 -118.34 -31.79 -50.67
CA SER A 803 -118.15 -31.76 -52.13
C SER A 803 -118.39 -33.11 -52.81
N LYS A 804 -118.78 -34.16 -52.06
CA LYS A 804 -119.15 -35.49 -52.61
C LYS A 804 -119.97 -36.33 -51.65
#